data_AF-A0A937DJ58-F1
#
_entry.id   AF-A0A937DJ58-F1
#
_cell.length_a   1.000
_cell.length_b   1.000
_cell.length_c   1.000
_cell.angle_alpha   90.00
_cell.angle_beta   90.00
_cell.angle_gamma   90.00
#
_symmetry.space_group_name_H-M   'P 1'
#
loop_
_entity.id
_entity.type
_entity.pdbx_description
1 polymer ?
#
loop_
_entity_poly.entity_id
_entity_poly.type
_entity_poly.pdbx_seq_one_letter_code
_entity_poly.pdbx_strand_id
1 'polypeptide(L)'
;MFSLQAHSLQAQHDYLDRLDPQQRHAATTIDSDYLLILAGAGTGKTTVLVSRMLYLIFQKKINPTQLLAMTFTNQATQEMKSRFTLLGNIIPAIHTFHSFCTRVLRKHSLILDLSTDFIILDKKDSQSIIKKLIKEHNVDEKIYSASGTSDTIYRWQNHGLNPEDISSSSLTEDEEIPHMIYTHYTQYLHQQESCDFGGLILNAIKLLRDPHILKQYHKQFPYVMVDEYQDINIAQYLLLRLLCQKEDTEQRINLCCVGDEDQCIYEWRGSKVDHILNFQQDFKGSHIIKLEQNYRSTSHILNTANNLISKNHNRFPKTLFTKKPVLHNTPKVKIHVHQDSHSELSTIITEIQILNGAGISFQDIAILVRTAAQTDAFEEEFIKQGIPHTVIGGSFYDLQEIRDAIAYCRLVCQEKSNLAFERIINLPKRGIGKKTIEILQNHAKRHHISLFKATEEIIQTDELHPLKRKELHDFIHNIRRWNALINHMKSNHVAKIILEESGYIALWKNDKLSEKARERYENLKDLIGKTEQYQTLKEFIEHVSLREDQKSAINSPDRVKIMTLHAAKGLEFDSVFISGWEQGLFPHQRSLDEGDIEGERRLAYVGITRARNNCHLFYAIDRRNHHYHQQYQCAPSQFLLELYHPDHVEEIIHDDIEGNFSDHWNDSSEQDHSIEKMVARLKAGNRVKHTQFGEGTVLFVADNTIYVEFDDGESQYLLDSLIQKISD
;
A
#
# COMPACT_ATOMS: atom_id res chain seq x y z
N MET A 1 -9.01 -16.22 11.29
CA MET A 1 -10.47 -16.46 11.17
C MET A 1 -11.10 -15.94 12.44
N PHE A 2 -11.60 -14.71 12.45
CA PHE A 2 -12.37 -14.21 13.58
C PHE A 2 -13.67 -13.61 13.08
N SER A 3 -14.72 -14.10 13.72
CA SER A 3 -16.11 -13.83 13.48
C SER A 3 -16.41 -12.35 13.75
N LEU A 4 -16.77 -11.62 12.69
CA LEU A 4 -18.02 -10.86 12.78
C LEU A 4 -19.02 -11.80 13.43
N GLN A 5 -19.56 -11.46 14.60
CA GLN A 5 -20.64 -12.22 15.20
C GLN A 5 -21.63 -12.56 14.09
N ALA A 6 -21.61 -13.83 13.69
CA ALA A 6 -22.56 -14.41 12.77
C ALA A 6 -23.84 -14.56 13.59
N HIS A 7 -24.44 -13.42 13.95
CA HIS A 7 -25.83 -13.39 14.34
C HIS A 7 -26.60 -13.65 13.07
N SER A 8 -26.83 -14.94 12.85
CA SER A 8 -27.61 -15.55 11.80
C SER A 8 -28.68 -14.59 11.27
N LEU A 9 -28.70 -14.42 9.95
CA LEU A 9 -29.88 -13.93 9.25
C LEU A 9 -31.00 -14.96 9.45
N GLN A 10 -31.65 -14.95 10.61
CA GLN A 10 -32.50 -16.05 11.09
C GLN A 10 -33.95 -15.95 10.61
N ALA A 11 -34.27 -15.03 9.68
CA ALA A 11 -35.54 -15.03 8.98
C ALA A 11 -35.41 -14.31 7.63
N GLN A 12 -36.17 -14.76 6.62
CA GLN A 12 -36.33 -14.11 5.31
C GLN A 12 -36.81 -12.64 5.37
N HIS A 13 -37.10 -12.08 6.56
CA HIS A 13 -37.76 -10.76 6.72
C HIS A 13 -36.97 -9.75 7.58
N ASP A 14 -35.89 -10.14 8.25
CA ASP A 14 -35.18 -9.27 9.24
C ASP A 14 -34.02 -8.43 8.63
N TYR A 15 -33.76 -8.56 7.32
CA TYR A 15 -32.57 -7.93 6.71
C TYR A 15 -32.66 -6.41 6.51
N LEU A 16 -33.86 -5.82 6.60
CA LEU A 16 -34.07 -4.37 6.57
C LEU A 16 -34.21 -3.76 7.96
N ASP A 17 -34.66 -4.53 8.95
CA ASP A 17 -34.96 -4.01 10.29
C ASP A 17 -33.67 -3.73 11.10
N ARG A 18 -32.56 -4.35 10.72
CA ARG A 18 -31.22 -4.09 11.27
C ARG A 18 -30.52 -2.86 10.70
N LEU A 19 -31.10 -2.22 9.67
CA LEU A 19 -30.52 -1.05 9.02
C LEU A 19 -31.04 0.23 9.68
N ASP A 20 -30.16 1.23 9.81
CA ASP A 20 -30.64 2.58 10.13
C ASP A 20 -31.52 3.15 9.00
N PRO A 21 -32.27 4.24 9.24
CA PRO A 21 -33.16 4.81 8.23
C PRO A 21 -32.47 5.16 6.91
N GLN A 22 -31.22 5.62 6.94
CA GLN A 22 -30.47 6.05 5.76
C GLN A 22 -29.90 4.86 4.99
N GLN A 23 -29.40 3.85 5.70
CA GLN A 23 -29.02 2.55 5.13
C GLN A 23 -30.23 1.85 4.49
N ARG A 24 -31.39 1.85 5.17
CA ARG A 24 -32.64 1.29 4.65
C ARG A 24 -33.11 2.05 3.41
N HIS A 25 -33.02 3.37 3.43
CA HIS A 25 -33.30 4.19 2.25
C HIS A 25 -32.38 3.79 1.08
N ALA A 26 -31.06 3.74 1.29
CA ALA A 26 -30.10 3.30 0.27
C ALA A 26 -30.38 1.89 -0.28
N ALA A 27 -30.72 0.94 0.60
CA ALA A 27 -31.02 -0.43 0.21
C ALA A 27 -32.33 -0.56 -0.59
N THR A 28 -33.28 0.36 -0.42
CA THR A 28 -34.61 0.28 -1.03
C THR A 28 -34.82 1.23 -2.22
N THR A 29 -33.95 2.22 -2.43
CA THR A 29 -34.01 3.15 -3.57
C THR A 29 -33.75 2.43 -4.88
N ILE A 30 -34.80 2.11 -5.64
CA ILE A 30 -34.69 1.42 -6.94
C ILE A 30 -35.26 2.24 -8.11
N ASP A 31 -35.90 3.38 -7.82
CA ASP A 31 -36.58 4.21 -8.81
C ASP A 31 -35.59 5.00 -9.68
N SER A 32 -34.35 5.13 -9.23
CA SER A 32 -33.23 5.64 -10.03
C SER A 32 -32.53 4.53 -10.78
N ASP A 33 -32.22 4.77 -12.06
CA ASP A 33 -31.36 3.91 -12.86
C ASP A 33 -29.92 3.85 -12.30
N TYR A 34 -29.45 4.94 -11.69
CA TYR A 34 -28.07 5.03 -11.19
C TYR A 34 -28.06 5.53 -9.74
N LEU A 35 -27.39 4.78 -8.87
CA LEU A 35 -27.29 5.08 -7.45
C LEU A 35 -25.83 5.00 -7.00
N LEU A 36 -25.31 6.09 -6.45
CA LEU A 36 -24.05 6.08 -5.72
C LEU A 36 -24.33 6.17 -4.22
N ILE A 37 -23.87 5.16 -3.49
CA ILE A 37 -23.90 5.14 -2.03
C ILE A 37 -22.52 5.55 -1.54
N LEU A 38 -22.40 6.82 -1.13
CA LEU A 38 -21.18 7.38 -0.54
C LEU A 38 -21.11 6.97 0.91
N ALA A 39 -20.34 5.94 1.20
CA ALA A 39 -20.37 5.27 2.48
C ALA A 39 -18.99 5.27 3.11
N GLY A 40 -18.81 6.10 4.13
CA GLY A 40 -17.51 6.29 4.78
C GLY A 40 -16.95 5.04 5.46
N ALA A 41 -15.78 5.14 6.09
CA ALA A 41 -15.25 4.05 6.91
C ALA A 41 -16.25 3.65 8.01
N GLY A 42 -16.45 2.34 8.22
CA GLY A 42 -17.29 1.82 9.30
C GLY A 42 -18.80 2.10 9.20
N THR A 43 -19.32 2.52 8.05
CA THR A 43 -20.74 2.89 7.84
C THR A 43 -21.62 1.73 7.37
N GLY A 44 -21.05 0.53 7.18
CA GLY A 44 -21.80 -0.66 6.78
C GLY A 44 -21.97 -0.88 5.28
N LYS A 45 -21.03 -0.42 4.43
CA LYS A 45 -20.99 -0.59 2.95
C LYS A 45 -21.55 -1.93 2.47
N THR A 46 -20.86 -3.01 2.81
CA THR A 46 -21.20 -4.38 2.38
C THR A 46 -22.56 -4.83 2.92
N THR A 47 -22.93 -4.42 4.14
CA THR A 47 -24.24 -4.73 4.73
C THR A 47 -25.36 -4.10 3.92
N VAL A 48 -25.23 -2.83 3.51
CA VAL A 48 -26.22 -2.14 2.67
C VAL A 48 -26.33 -2.80 1.30
N LEU A 49 -25.20 -3.15 0.67
CA LEU A 49 -25.20 -3.80 -0.64
C LEU A 49 -25.88 -5.17 -0.61
N VAL A 50 -25.60 -5.97 0.44
CA VAL A 50 -26.25 -7.26 0.65
C VAL A 50 -27.74 -7.09 0.93
N SER A 51 -28.13 -6.19 1.83
CA SER A 51 -29.54 -5.92 2.11
C SER A 51 -30.30 -5.40 0.89
N ARG A 52 -29.66 -4.62 0.01
CA ARG A 52 -30.24 -4.20 -1.28
C ARG A 52 -30.54 -5.39 -2.19
N MET A 53 -29.58 -6.30 -2.36
CA MET A 53 -29.81 -7.52 -3.14
C MET A 53 -30.94 -8.37 -2.55
N LEU A 54 -30.98 -8.53 -1.23
CA LEU A 54 -32.06 -9.24 -0.54
C LEU A 54 -33.41 -8.55 -0.72
N TYR A 55 -33.45 -7.21 -0.70
CA TYR A 55 -34.64 -6.43 -1.02
C TYR A 55 -35.15 -6.70 -2.43
N LEU A 56 -34.26 -6.69 -3.43
CA LEU A 56 -34.60 -6.97 -4.82
C LEU A 56 -35.16 -8.39 -4.98
N ILE A 57 -34.55 -9.39 -4.33
CA ILE A 57 -34.99 -10.79 -4.41
C ILE A 57 -36.34 -10.99 -3.71
N PHE A 58 -36.45 -10.60 -2.44
CA PHE A 58 -37.59 -11.01 -1.62
C PHE A 58 -38.79 -10.08 -1.73
N GLN A 59 -38.57 -8.76 -1.85
CA GLN A 59 -39.65 -7.78 -1.91
C GLN A 59 -40.02 -7.43 -3.36
N LYS A 60 -39.02 -7.22 -4.22
CA LYS A 60 -39.26 -6.92 -5.64
C LYS A 60 -39.38 -8.16 -6.53
N LYS A 61 -39.20 -9.36 -5.97
CA LYS A 61 -39.34 -10.65 -6.66
C LYS A 61 -38.44 -10.78 -7.89
N ILE A 62 -37.27 -10.13 -7.88
CA ILE A 62 -36.26 -10.24 -8.93
C ILE A 62 -35.57 -11.59 -8.83
N ASN A 63 -35.37 -12.26 -9.97
CA ASN A 63 -34.65 -13.52 -9.98
C ASN A 63 -33.18 -13.28 -9.57
N PRO A 64 -32.61 -14.04 -8.62
CA PRO A 64 -31.21 -13.91 -8.22
C PRO A 64 -30.21 -13.95 -9.40
N THR A 65 -30.50 -14.71 -10.45
CA THR A 65 -29.63 -14.78 -11.65
C THR A 65 -29.62 -13.49 -12.45
N GLN A 66 -30.54 -12.55 -12.16
CA GLN A 66 -30.62 -11.22 -12.77
C GLN A 66 -29.85 -10.14 -12.02
N LEU A 67 -29.21 -10.50 -10.91
CA LEU A 67 -28.38 -9.61 -10.11
C LEU A 67 -26.91 -9.94 -10.34
N LEU A 68 -26.12 -8.93 -10.72
CA LEU A 68 -24.66 -9.01 -10.82
C LEU A 68 -24.03 -8.14 -9.74
N ALA A 69 -23.21 -8.70 -8.86
CA ALA A 69 -22.37 -7.94 -7.95
C ALA A 69 -20.89 -8.12 -8.31
N MET A 70 -20.17 -7.00 -8.47
CA MET A 70 -18.76 -6.97 -8.77
C MET A 70 -17.95 -6.44 -7.59
N THR A 71 -16.92 -7.20 -7.19
CA THR A 71 -16.02 -6.85 -6.09
C THR A 71 -14.56 -6.74 -6.55
N PHE A 72 -13.72 -6.06 -5.77
CA PHE A 72 -12.30 -5.93 -6.09
C PHE A 72 -11.51 -7.25 -5.86
N THR A 73 -11.81 -7.99 -4.77
CA THR A 73 -11.06 -9.20 -4.38
C THR A 73 -11.88 -10.47 -4.37
N ASN A 74 -11.21 -11.62 -4.53
CA ASN A 74 -11.82 -12.94 -4.37
C ASN A 74 -12.32 -13.16 -2.93
N GLN A 75 -11.62 -12.61 -1.93
CA GLN A 75 -12.04 -12.69 -0.53
C GLN A 75 -13.39 -11.98 -0.32
N ALA A 76 -13.55 -10.75 -0.85
CA ALA A 76 -14.81 -10.02 -0.79
C ALA A 76 -15.94 -10.77 -1.52
N THR A 77 -15.64 -11.36 -2.68
CA THR A 77 -16.60 -12.24 -3.39
C THR A 77 -17.06 -13.40 -2.50
N GLN A 78 -16.14 -14.10 -1.82
CA GLN A 78 -16.49 -15.24 -0.97
C GLN A 78 -17.25 -14.82 0.30
N GLU A 79 -16.84 -13.71 0.93
CA GLU A 79 -17.55 -13.15 2.08
C GLU A 79 -18.98 -12.73 1.70
N MET A 80 -19.16 -12.09 0.56
CA MET A 80 -20.48 -11.70 0.09
C MET A 80 -21.35 -12.93 -0.21
N LYS A 81 -20.79 -13.98 -0.86
CA LYS A 81 -21.49 -15.26 -1.11
C LYS A 81 -21.89 -15.99 0.17
N SER A 82 -21.03 -16.01 1.18
CA SER A 82 -21.32 -16.70 2.44
C SER A 82 -22.54 -16.08 3.15
N ARG A 83 -22.72 -14.76 3.06
CA ARG A 83 -23.90 -14.04 3.58
C ARG A 83 -25.22 -14.51 2.94
N PHE A 84 -25.22 -14.92 1.67
CA PHE A 84 -26.39 -15.51 1.00
C PHE A 84 -26.57 -17.00 1.29
N THR A 85 -25.47 -17.75 1.45
CA THR A 85 -25.53 -19.20 1.68
C THR A 85 -26.31 -19.54 2.96
N LEU A 86 -26.24 -18.65 3.97
CA LEU A 86 -26.99 -18.76 5.22
C LEU A 86 -28.52 -18.62 5.04
N LEU A 87 -28.99 -18.13 3.89
CA LEU A 87 -30.41 -17.86 3.58
C LEU A 87 -31.06 -18.91 2.66
N GLY A 88 -30.34 -20.00 2.35
CA GLY A 88 -30.70 -20.98 1.32
C GLY A 88 -29.93 -20.74 0.01
N ASN A 89 -29.82 -21.76 -0.85
CA ASN A 89 -28.97 -21.78 -2.07
C ASN A 89 -29.35 -20.76 -3.19
N ILE A 90 -29.95 -19.63 -2.83
CA ILE A 90 -30.29 -18.51 -3.69
C ILE A 90 -29.10 -17.55 -3.69
N ILE A 91 -28.19 -17.70 -4.66
CA ILE A 91 -26.97 -16.90 -4.75
C ILE A 91 -26.97 -16.07 -6.04
N PRO A 92 -26.92 -14.73 -5.95
CA PRO A 92 -26.69 -13.84 -7.08
C PRO A 92 -25.40 -14.14 -7.86
N ALA A 93 -25.24 -13.57 -9.05
CA ALA A 93 -23.96 -13.62 -9.76
C ALA A 93 -22.95 -12.68 -9.08
N ILE A 94 -22.15 -13.21 -8.15
CA ILE A 94 -21.12 -12.45 -7.43
C ILE A 94 -19.74 -12.85 -7.96
N HIS A 95 -19.03 -11.88 -8.54
CA HIS A 95 -17.76 -12.08 -9.23
C HIS A 95 -16.79 -10.92 -8.94
N THR A 96 -15.49 -11.16 -9.12
CA THR A 96 -14.57 -10.04 -9.39
C THR A 96 -14.74 -9.56 -10.82
N PHE A 97 -14.29 -8.34 -11.13
CA PHE A 97 -14.27 -7.82 -12.53
C PHE A 97 -13.62 -8.82 -13.50
N HIS A 98 -12.42 -9.32 -13.16
CA HIS A 98 -11.72 -10.31 -13.97
C HIS A 98 -12.49 -11.61 -14.14
N SER A 99 -13.13 -12.11 -13.07
CA SER A 99 -13.94 -13.34 -13.13
C SER A 99 -15.18 -13.15 -14.02
N PHE A 100 -15.80 -11.97 -13.97
CA PHE A 100 -16.92 -11.62 -14.85
C PHE A 100 -16.45 -11.56 -16.31
N CYS A 101 -15.40 -10.79 -16.61
CA CYS A 101 -14.83 -10.67 -17.95
C CYS A 101 -14.42 -12.02 -18.53
N THR A 102 -13.79 -12.88 -17.72
CA THR A 102 -13.46 -14.26 -18.13
C THR A 102 -14.70 -15.01 -18.59
N ARG A 103 -15.82 -14.92 -17.85
CA ARG A 103 -17.08 -15.58 -18.23
C ARG A 103 -17.68 -15.02 -19.51
N VAL A 104 -17.60 -13.69 -19.70
CA VAL A 104 -18.01 -13.02 -20.94
C VAL A 104 -17.20 -13.57 -22.12
N LEU A 105 -15.87 -13.57 -21.99
CA LEU A 105 -14.96 -14.05 -23.02
C LEU A 105 -15.18 -15.53 -23.35
N ARG A 106 -15.33 -16.38 -22.34
CA ARG A 106 -15.60 -17.81 -22.51
C ARG A 106 -16.90 -18.08 -23.28
N LYS A 107 -17.94 -17.27 -23.05
CA LYS A 107 -19.23 -17.39 -23.74
C LYS A 107 -19.18 -16.92 -25.20
N HIS A 108 -18.31 -15.97 -25.52
CA HIS A 108 -18.21 -15.32 -26.83
C HIS A 108 -16.84 -15.52 -27.49
N SER A 109 -16.11 -16.58 -27.12
CA SER A 109 -14.69 -16.74 -27.47
C SER A 109 -14.46 -16.79 -28.97
N LEU A 110 -15.39 -17.40 -29.71
CA LEU A 110 -15.37 -17.51 -31.17
C LEU A 110 -15.36 -16.15 -31.89
N ILE A 111 -15.88 -15.09 -31.27
CA ILE A 111 -15.88 -13.73 -31.87
C ILE A 111 -14.50 -13.08 -31.78
N LEU A 112 -13.66 -13.55 -30.85
CA LEU A 112 -12.29 -13.08 -30.65
C LEU A 112 -11.25 -14.05 -31.23
N ASP A 113 -11.69 -15.04 -32.01
CA ASP A 113 -10.82 -16.13 -32.49
C ASP A 113 -10.08 -16.85 -31.35
N LEU A 114 -10.74 -16.99 -30.19
CA LEU A 114 -10.22 -17.71 -29.02
C LEU A 114 -10.98 -19.02 -28.80
N SER A 115 -10.27 -20.06 -28.36
CA SER A 115 -10.92 -21.27 -27.84
C SER A 115 -11.72 -20.98 -26.55
N THR A 116 -12.73 -21.82 -26.32
CA THR A 116 -13.52 -21.77 -25.08
C THR A 116 -12.69 -22.11 -23.84
N ASP A 117 -11.48 -22.64 -23.99
CA ASP A 117 -10.53 -23.00 -22.95
C ASP A 117 -9.17 -22.26 -23.02
N PHE A 118 -9.04 -21.20 -23.87
CA PHE A 118 -7.96 -20.17 -23.89
C PHE A 118 -7.21 -20.00 -22.57
N ILE A 119 -5.89 -19.95 -22.61
CA ILE A 119 -5.05 -19.92 -21.41
C ILE A 119 -5.05 -18.51 -20.81
N ILE A 120 -5.22 -18.41 -19.49
CA ILE A 120 -5.05 -17.16 -18.75
C ILE A 120 -3.63 -17.15 -18.18
N LEU A 121 -2.82 -16.21 -18.63
CA LEU A 121 -1.43 -16.08 -18.22
C LEU A 121 -1.33 -15.37 -16.87
N ASP A 122 -0.45 -15.88 -16.01
CA ASP A 122 -0.04 -15.17 -14.82
C ASP A 122 1.07 -14.14 -15.14
N LYS A 123 1.43 -13.32 -14.14
CA LYS A 123 2.45 -12.28 -14.32
C LYS A 123 3.82 -12.85 -14.76
N LYS A 124 4.21 -14.03 -14.29
CA LYS A 124 5.52 -14.64 -14.62
C LYS A 124 5.52 -15.17 -16.05
N ASP A 125 4.40 -15.73 -16.50
CA ASP A 125 4.25 -16.21 -17.87
C ASP A 125 4.29 -15.02 -18.85
N SER A 126 3.52 -13.95 -18.56
CA SER A 126 3.58 -12.69 -19.32
C SER A 126 5.00 -12.13 -19.41
N GLN A 127 5.71 -12.02 -18.27
CA GLN A 127 7.10 -11.56 -18.25
C GLN A 127 8.05 -12.46 -19.04
N SER A 128 7.81 -13.78 -19.04
CA SER A 128 8.63 -14.73 -19.80
C SER A 128 8.46 -14.56 -21.31
N ILE A 129 7.24 -14.30 -21.77
CA ILE A 129 6.95 -14.00 -23.18
C ILE A 129 7.54 -12.64 -23.56
N ILE A 130 7.33 -11.60 -22.75
CA ILE A 130 7.90 -10.27 -22.99
C ILE A 130 9.42 -10.35 -23.09
N LYS A 131 10.08 -11.11 -22.21
CA LYS A 131 11.53 -11.36 -22.28
C LYS A 131 11.96 -12.02 -23.59
N LYS A 132 11.16 -12.95 -24.11
CA LYS A 132 11.42 -13.59 -25.40
C LYS A 132 11.35 -12.56 -26.53
N LEU A 133 10.30 -11.73 -26.53
CA LEU A 133 10.11 -10.67 -27.53
C LEU A 133 11.22 -9.62 -27.50
N ILE A 134 11.65 -9.17 -26.31
CA ILE A 134 12.79 -8.26 -26.15
C ILE A 134 14.03 -8.81 -26.87
N LYS A 135 14.30 -10.11 -26.73
CA LYS A 135 15.44 -10.76 -27.40
C LYS A 135 15.26 -10.90 -28.90
N GLU A 136 14.07 -11.28 -29.34
CA GLU A 136 13.75 -11.44 -30.77
C GLU A 136 13.88 -10.12 -31.55
N HIS A 137 13.57 -9.00 -30.91
CA HIS A 137 13.67 -7.66 -31.48
C HIS A 137 15.02 -6.96 -31.21
N ASN A 138 16.03 -7.67 -30.70
CA ASN A 138 17.37 -7.15 -30.39
C ASN A 138 17.37 -5.93 -29.45
N VAL A 139 16.41 -5.86 -28.53
CA VAL A 139 16.34 -4.81 -27.50
C VAL A 139 17.31 -5.15 -26.35
N ASP A 140 18.03 -4.14 -25.84
CA ASP A 140 18.93 -4.33 -24.71
C ASP A 140 18.16 -4.58 -23.40
N GLU A 141 18.19 -5.83 -22.93
CA GLU A 141 17.54 -6.29 -21.70
C GLU A 141 18.06 -5.56 -20.44
N LYS A 142 19.24 -4.94 -20.49
CA LYS A 142 19.78 -4.16 -19.37
C LYS A 142 19.11 -2.81 -19.20
N ILE A 143 18.61 -2.24 -20.30
CA ILE A 143 17.90 -0.96 -20.32
C ILE A 143 16.41 -1.22 -20.16
N TYR A 144 15.87 -2.13 -20.98
CA TYR A 144 14.45 -2.49 -20.96
C TYR A 144 14.31 -3.90 -20.40
N SER A 145 14.14 -3.97 -19.08
CA SER A 145 13.91 -5.24 -18.41
C SER A 145 12.52 -5.79 -18.74
N ALA A 146 12.37 -7.12 -18.82
CA ALA A 146 11.06 -7.73 -19.03
C ALA A 146 10.05 -7.40 -17.92
N SER A 147 10.53 -7.12 -16.70
CA SER A 147 9.66 -6.73 -15.59
C SER A 147 9.16 -5.31 -15.77
N GLY A 148 10.05 -4.36 -16.05
CA GLY A 148 9.73 -2.96 -16.32
C GLY A 148 8.79 -2.81 -17.52
N THR A 149 9.11 -3.45 -18.65
CA THR A 149 8.23 -3.45 -19.83
C THR A 149 6.86 -4.05 -19.52
N SER A 150 6.79 -5.15 -18.75
CA SER A 150 5.51 -5.74 -18.33
C SER A 150 4.70 -4.80 -17.43
N ASP A 151 5.35 -4.06 -16.54
CA ASP A 151 4.68 -3.09 -15.66
C ASP A 151 4.14 -1.90 -16.49
N THR A 152 4.88 -1.42 -17.49
CA THR A 152 4.43 -0.39 -18.44
C THR A 152 3.21 -0.84 -19.25
N ILE A 153 3.25 -2.06 -19.81
CA ILE A 153 2.12 -2.65 -20.54
C ILE A 153 0.88 -2.74 -19.65
N TYR A 154 1.05 -3.28 -18.44
CA TYR A 154 -0.06 -3.42 -17.50
C TYR A 154 -0.67 -2.06 -17.11
N ARG A 155 0.17 -1.01 -17.00
CA ARG A 155 -0.31 0.35 -16.78
C ARG A 155 -1.20 0.81 -17.94
N TRP A 156 -0.81 0.65 -19.20
CA TRP A 156 -1.66 0.99 -20.35
C TRP A 156 -2.95 0.18 -20.37
N GLN A 157 -2.88 -1.12 -20.09
CA GLN A 157 -4.07 -1.98 -19.99
C GLN A 157 -5.05 -1.48 -18.91
N ASN A 158 -4.56 -1.08 -17.73
CA ASN A 158 -5.40 -0.49 -16.68
C ASN A 158 -6.00 0.87 -17.07
N HIS A 159 -5.37 1.60 -18.00
CA HIS A 159 -5.91 2.81 -18.61
C HIS A 159 -6.93 2.52 -19.73
N GLY A 160 -7.19 1.26 -20.04
CA GLY A 160 -8.11 0.88 -21.12
C GLY A 160 -7.50 0.95 -22.51
N LEU A 161 -6.17 0.99 -22.63
CA LEU A 161 -5.46 1.23 -23.90
C LEU A 161 -4.91 -0.07 -24.49
N ASN A 162 -5.31 -0.38 -25.72
CA ASN A 162 -4.65 -1.35 -26.58
C ASN A 162 -3.44 -0.69 -27.26
N PRO A 163 -2.51 -1.46 -27.87
CA PRO A 163 -1.36 -0.88 -28.56
C PRO A 163 -1.74 0.19 -29.59
N GLU A 164 -2.84 -0.02 -30.33
CA GLU A 164 -3.37 0.89 -31.34
C GLU A 164 -3.97 2.19 -30.78
N ASP A 165 -4.36 2.21 -29.50
CA ASP A 165 -4.96 3.38 -28.85
C ASP A 165 -3.89 4.38 -28.37
N ILE A 166 -2.61 3.99 -28.38
CA ILE A 166 -1.50 4.78 -27.85
C ILE A 166 -0.87 5.59 -28.97
N SER A 167 -1.01 6.92 -28.92
CA SER A 167 -0.41 7.83 -29.90
C SER A 167 1.11 7.90 -29.73
N SER A 168 1.84 7.83 -30.83
CA SER A 168 3.31 7.99 -30.84
C SER A 168 3.74 9.34 -30.27
N SER A 169 2.91 10.39 -30.39
CA SER A 169 3.21 11.72 -29.85
C SER A 169 3.08 11.83 -28.33
N SER A 170 2.48 10.84 -27.67
CA SER A 170 2.25 10.81 -26.21
C SER A 170 3.28 9.96 -25.46
N LEU A 171 4.11 9.22 -26.18
CA LEU A 171 5.14 8.37 -25.62
C LEU A 171 6.34 9.21 -25.20
N THR A 172 6.88 8.93 -24.03
CA THR A 172 8.24 9.36 -23.65
C THR A 172 9.29 8.49 -24.36
N GLU A 173 10.54 8.97 -24.44
CA GLU A 173 11.65 8.22 -25.05
C GLU A 173 11.81 6.82 -24.43
N ASP A 174 11.55 6.68 -23.13
CA ASP A 174 11.62 5.41 -22.40
C ASP A 174 10.42 4.48 -22.66
N GLU A 175 9.38 4.94 -23.34
CA GLU A 175 8.13 4.20 -23.60
C GLU A 175 7.97 3.69 -25.04
N GLU A 176 8.76 4.20 -26.00
CA GLU A 176 8.71 3.78 -27.41
C GLU A 176 8.96 2.27 -27.57
N ILE A 177 10.00 1.76 -26.91
CA ILE A 177 10.35 0.33 -26.96
C ILE A 177 9.28 -0.53 -26.26
N PRO A 178 8.83 -0.22 -25.02
CA PRO A 178 7.69 -0.92 -24.43
C PRO A 178 6.43 -0.94 -25.30
N HIS A 179 6.12 0.14 -26.03
CA HIS A 179 4.95 0.20 -26.92
C HIS A 179 5.08 -0.74 -28.14
N MET A 180 6.25 -0.76 -28.78
CA MET A 180 6.56 -1.73 -29.84
C MET A 180 6.42 -3.17 -29.32
N ILE A 181 7.00 -3.47 -28.15
CA ILE A 181 6.89 -4.80 -27.53
C ILE A 181 5.45 -5.14 -27.18
N TYR A 182 4.64 -4.17 -26.73
CA TYR A 182 3.22 -4.38 -26.44
C TYR A 182 2.44 -4.83 -27.68
N THR A 183 2.73 -4.23 -28.84
CA THR A 183 2.12 -4.60 -30.13
C THR A 183 2.41 -6.06 -30.46
N HIS A 184 3.67 -6.47 -30.40
CA HIS A 184 4.08 -7.85 -30.69
C HIS A 184 3.58 -8.85 -29.64
N TYR A 185 3.53 -8.43 -28.37
CA TYR A 185 3.01 -9.24 -27.29
C TYR A 185 1.51 -9.54 -27.49
N THR A 186 0.71 -8.55 -27.86
CA THR A 186 -0.71 -8.74 -28.14
C THR A 186 -0.94 -9.68 -29.33
N GLN A 187 -0.11 -9.55 -30.39
CA GLN A 187 -0.13 -10.48 -31.52
C GLN A 187 0.23 -11.91 -31.10
N TYR A 188 1.25 -12.07 -30.26
CA TYR A 188 1.65 -13.37 -29.73
C TYR A 188 0.53 -14.01 -28.91
N LEU A 189 -0.12 -13.26 -28.02
CA LEU A 189 -1.25 -13.75 -27.21
C LEU A 189 -2.38 -14.28 -28.10
N HIS A 190 -2.72 -13.54 -29.16
CA HIS A 190 -3.75 -13.97 -30.11
C HIS A 190 -3.36 -15.27 -30.84
N GLN A 191 -2.13 -15.38 -31.34
CA GLN A 191 -1.64 -16.59 -32.01
C GLN A 191 -1.61 -17.82 -31.12
N GLN A 192 -1.46 -17.63 -29.80
CA GLN A 192 -1.45 -18.69 -28.80
C GLN A 192 -2.81 -18.91 -28.14
N GLU A 193 -3.88 -18.27 -28.64
CA GLU A 193 -5.21 -18.29 -28.05
C GLU A 193 -5.16 -18.10 -26.52
N SER A 194 -4.48 -17.05 -26.10
CA SER A 194 -4.19 -16.76 -24.69
C SER A 194 -4.58 -15.32 -24.33
N CYS A 195 -4.84 -15.08 -23.06
CA CYS A 195 -5.10 -13.74 -22.52
C CYS A 195 -4.32 -13.55 -21.22
N ASP A 196 -3.83 -12.34 -20.98
CA ASP A 196 -3.34 -11.95 -19.67
C ASP A 196 -4.43 -11.22 -18.87
N PHE A 197 -4.13 -10.87 -17.62
CA PHE A 197 -5.11 -10.25 -16.71
C PHE A 197 -5.69 -8.94 -17.24
N GLY A 198 -4.87 -8.05 -17.80
CA GLY A 198 -5.36 -6.78 -18.36
C GLY A 198 -6.18 -7.00 -19.64
N GLY A 199 -5.71 -7.92 -20.51
CA GLY A 199 -6.40 -8.32 -21.72
C GLY A 199 -7.79 -8.90 -21.48
N LEU A 200 -8.04 -9.56 -20.33
CA LEU A 200 -9.39 -10.02 -19.99
C LEU A 200 -10.41 -8.87 -19.99
N ILE A 201 -10.05 -7.72 -19.41
CA ILE A 201 -10.95 -6.56 -19.32
C ILE A 201 -11.06 -5.87 -20.69
N LEU A 202 -9.92 -5.63 -21.36
CA LEU A 202 -9.91 -4.97 -22.68
C LEU A 202 -10.72 -5.74 -23.73
N ASN A 203 -10.54 -7.07 -23.80
CA ASN A 203 -11.29 -7.90 -24.73
C ASN A 203 -12.78 -7.97 -24.38
N ALA A 204 -13.14 -7.93 -23.09
CA ALA A 204 -14.54 -7.85 -22.68
C ALA A 204 -15.17 -6.50 -23.09
N ILE A 205 -14.44 -5.40 -22.94
CA ILE A 205 -14.87 -4.08 -23.46
C ILE A 205 -15.06 -4.15 -24.98
N LYS A 206 -14.10 -4.72 -25.71
CA LYS A 206 -14.17 -4.87 -27.17
C LYS A 206 -15.41 -5.65 -27.61
N LEU A 207 -15.72 -6.77 -26.93
CA LEU A 207 -16.93 -7.55 -27.20
C LEU A 207 -18.22 -6.80 -26.89
N LEU A 208 -18.29 -6.15 -25.72
CA LEU A 208 -19.49 -5.49 -25.26
C LEU A 208 -19.79 -4.19 -26.02
N ARG A 209 -18.88 -3.71 -26.87
CA ARG A 209 -19.17 -2.64 -27.84
C ARG A 209 -20.11 -3.10 -28.94
N ASP A 210 -20.27 -4.41 -29.18
CA ASP A 210 -21.33 -4.94 -30.05
C ASP A 210 -22.69 -4.83 -29.35
N PRO A 211 -23.64 -4.01 -29.87
CA PRO A 211 -24.97 -3.84 -29.29
C PRO A 211 -25.75 -5.14 -29.10
N HIS A 212 -25.56 -6.12 -29.99
CA HIS A 212 -26.26 -7.41 -29.91
C HIS A 212 -25.78 -8.24 -28.73
N ILE A 213 -24.48 -8.19 -28.43
CA ILE A 213 -23.89 -8.86 -27.27
C ILE A 213 -24.30 -8.10 -26.01
N LEU A 214 -24.14 -6.77 -26.00
CA LEU A 214 -24.49 -5.92 -24.86
C LEU A 214 -25.94 -6.13 -24.41
N LYS A 215 -26.89 -6.19 -25.36
CA LYS A 215 -28.31 -6.45 -25.09
C LYS A 215 -28.57 -7.79 -24.38
N GLN A 216 -27.74 -8.81 -24.62
CA GLN A 216 -27.85 -10.07 -23.88
C GLN A 216 -27.52 -9.88 -22.41
N TYR A 217 -26.49 -9.08 -22.11
CA TYR A 217 -26.08 -8.78 -20.74
C TYR A 217 -27.05 -7.83 -20.03
N HIS A 218 -27.68 -6.89 -20.75
CA HIS A 218 -28.78 -6.09 -20.19
C HIS A 218 -29.97 -6.93 -19.78
N LYS A 219 -30.39 -7.87 -20.64
CA LYS A 219 -31.47 -8.81 -20.32
C LYS A 219 -31.09 -9.75 -19.17
N GLN A 220 -29.83 -10.19 -19.14
CA GLN A 220 -29.34 -11.11 -18.13
C GLN A 220 -29.13 -10.42 -16.78
N PHE A 221 -28.61 -9.20 -16.75
CA PHE A 221 -28.24 -8.46 -15.53
C PHE A 221 -28.84 -7.05 -15.52
N PRO A 222 -30.17 -6.92 -15.40
CA PRO A 222 -30.81 -5.61 -15.28
C PRO A 222 -30.43 -4.86 -14.00
N TYR A 223 -29.84 -5.52 -13.00
CA TYR A 223 -29.33 -4.88 -11.78
C TYR A 223 -27.86 -5.23 -11.60
N VAL A 224 -27.01 -4.20 -11.54
CA VAL A 224 -25.57 -4.31 -11.35
C VAL A 224 -25.17 -3.57 -10.08
N MET A 225 -24.41 -4.23 -9.23
CA MET A 225 -23.85 -3.67 -8.00
C MET A 225 -22.33 -3.68 -8.07
N VAL A 226 -21.70 -2.61 -7.61
CA VAL A 226 -20.23 -2.50 -7.52
C VAL A 226 -19.85 -2.12 -6.10
N ASP A 227 -19.01 -2.92 -5.47
CA ASP A 227 -18.40 -2.63 -4.17
C ASP A 227 -17.00 -2.03 -4.35
N GLU A 228 -16.56 -1.23 -3.38
CA GLU A 228 -15.27 -0.50 -3.41
C GLU A 228 -15.03 0.27 -4.71
N TYR A 229 -16.06 1.02 -5.16
CA TYR A 229 -16.05 1.74 -6.44
C TYR A 229 -14.89 2.73 -6.58
N GLN A 230 -14.33 3.26 -5.48
CA GLN A 230 -13.16 4.13 -5.51
C GLN A 230 -11.86 3.43 -5.94
N ASP A 231 -11.79 2.09 -5.84
CA ASP A 231 -10.58 1.32 -6.14
C ASP A 231 -10.51 0.81 -7.58
N ILE A 232 -11.53 1.11 -8.40
CA ILE A 232 -11.54 0.67 -9.78
C ILE A 232 -10.55 1.47 -10.63
N ASN A 233 -9.92 0.79 -11.58
CA ASN A 233 -9.10 1.46 -12.59
C ASN A 233 -9.95 1.94 -13.79
N ILE A 234 -9.33 2.70 -14.68
CA ILE A 234 -10.01 3.29 -15.85
C ILE A 234 -10.63 2.21 -16.75
N ALA A 235 -9.95 1.09 -16.98
CA ALA A 235 -10.52 0.01 -17.80
C ALA A 235 -11.79 -0.59 -17.17
N GLN A 236 -11.79 -0.83 -15.86
CA GLN A 236 -12.99 -1.30 -15.14
C GLN A 236 -14.11 -0.26 -15.16
N TYR A 237 -13.76 1.01 -15.01
CA TYR A 237 -14.70 2.12 -15.14
C TYR A 237 -15.32 2.19 -16.54
N LEU A 238 -14.52 2.06 -17.61
CA LEU A 238 -15.00 2.02 -19.00
C LEU A 238 -15.93 0.83 -19.26
N LEU A 239 -15.60 -0.35 -18.71
CA LEU A 239 -16.48 -1.52 -18.75
C LEU A 239 -17.84 -1.23 -18.11
N LEU A 240 -17.87 -0.56 -16.95
CA LEU A 240 -19.12 -0.18 -16.29
C LEU A 240 -19.93 0.84 -17.10
N ARG A 241 -19.27 1.84 -17.67
CA ARG A 241 -19.91 2.83 -18.56
C ARG A 241 -20.57 2.15 -19.75
N LEU A 242 -19.88 1.21 -20.38
CA LEU A 242 -20.38 0.43 -21.50
C LEU A 242 -21.57 -0.45 -21.11
N LEU A 243 -21.50 -1.14 -19.96
CA LEU A 243 -22.63 -1.91 -19.44
C LEU A 243 -23.86 -1.04 -19.22
N CYS A 244 -23.70 0.23 -18.85
CA CYS A 244 -24.82 1.15 -18.63
C CYS A 244 -25.27 1.93 -19.87
N GLN A 245 -24.65 1.70 -21.03
CA GLN A 245 -24.97 2.43 -22.26
C GLN A 245 -26.36 2.06 -22.77
N LYS A 246 -27.27 3.03 -22.81
CA LYS A 246 -28.69 2.83 -23.18
C LYS A 246 -28.95 2.97 -24.68
N GLU A 247 -28.19 3.85 -25.35
CA GLU A 247 -28.45 4.29 -26.73
C GLU A 247 -28.51 3.11 -27.71
N ASP A 248 -27.76 2.04 -27.43
CA ASP A 248 -27.62 0.91 -28.33
C ASP A 248 -28.64 -0.23 -28.12
N THR A 249 -29.38 -0.25 -27.00
CA THR A 249 -30.20 -1.43 -26.63
C THR A 249 -31.63 -1.11 -26.16
N GLU A 250 -31.93 0.17 -25.90
CA GLU A 250 -33.17 0.67 -25.29
C GLU A 250 -33.49 0.13 -23.87
N GLN A 251 -32.68 -0.81 -23.36
CA GLN A 251 -32.79 -1.41 -22.03
C GLN A 251 -31.89 -0.67 -21.05
N ARG A 252 -32.36 -0.52 -19.82
CA ARG A 252 -31.63 0.18 -18.75
C ARG A 252 -31.11 -0.82 -17.73
N ILE A 253 -29.85 -0.66 -17.34
CA ILE A 253 -29.30 -1.29 -16.14
C ILE A 253 -29.55 -0.36 -14.96
N ASN A 254 -30.03 -0.93 -13.85
CA ASN A 254 -29.98 -0.31 -12.54
C ASN A 254 -28.58 -0.50 -11.94
N LEU A 255 -27.72 0.51 -12.02
CA LEU A 255 -26.37 0.50 -11.44
C LEU A 255 -26.43 1.04 -10.01
N CYS A 256 -25.89 0.27 -9.06
CA CYS A 256 -25.65 0.73 -7.70
C CYS A 256 -24.16 0.57 -7.35
N CYS A 257 -23.47 1.69 -7.20
CA CYS A 257 -22.07 1.71 -6.76
C CYS A 257 -22.00 2.09 -5.28
N VAL A 258 -21.15 1.40 -4.52
CA VAL A 258 -20.82 1.73 -3.13
C VAL A 258 -19.34 2.06 -3.07
N GLY A 259 -19.00 3.18 -2.46
CA GLY A 259 -17.60 3.59 -2.35
C GLY A 259 -17.38 4.77 -1.43
N ASP A 260 -16.11 5.11 -1.28
CA ASP A 260 -15.64 6.20 -0.44
C ASP A 260 -14.38 6.84 -1.04
N GLU A 261 -14.50 8.06 -1.56
CA GLU A 261 -13.40 8.85 -2.11
C GLU A 261 -12.29 9.12 -1.10
N ASP A 262 -12.63 9.21 0.20
CA ASP A 262 -11.68 9.42 1.29
C ASP A 262 -10.85 8.13 1.57
N GLN A 263 -11.22 6.98 0.98
CA GLN A 263 -10.50 5.70 1.06
C GLN A 263 -9.83 5.26 -0.26
N CYS A 264 -9.71 6.15 -1.25
CA CYS A 264 -8.97 5.88 -2.48
C CYS A 264 -7.45 5.95 -2.21
N ILE A 265 -6.78 4.79 -2.09
CA ILE A 265 -5.34 4.69 -1.71
C ILE A 265 -4.52 3.79 -2.65
N TYR A 266 -5.09 3.39 -3.80
CA TYR A 266 -4.44 2.49 -4.76
C TYR A 266 -4.16 3.19 -6.10
N GLU A 267 -3.87 4.50 -6.08
CA GLU A 267 -3.61 5.27 -7.30
C GLU A 267 -2.43 4.71 -8.11
N TRP A 268 -1.39 4.21 -7.44
CA TRP A 268 -0.27 3.49 -8.06
C TRP A 268 -0.69 2.19 -8.80
N ARG A 269 -1.87 1.63 -8.49
CA ARG A 269 -2.49 0.51 -9.24
C ARG A 269 -3.43 0.99 -10.37
N GLY A 270 -3.54 2.29 -10.56
CA GLY A 270 -4.35 2.93 -11.60
C GLY A 270 -5.76 3.31 -11.16
N SER A 271 -6.10 3.30 -9.86
CA SER A 271 -7.38 3.84 -9.40
C SER A 271 -7.39 5.36 -9.50
N LYS A 272 -8.54 5.95 -9.83
CA LYS A 272 -8.71 7.40 -9.92
C LYS A 272 -9.88 7.88 -9.09
N VAL A 273 -9.62 8.80 -8.16
CA VAL A 273 -10.66 9.41 -7.32
C VAL A 273 -11.72 10.14 -8.16
N ASP A 274 -11.33 10.63 -9.34
CA ASP A 274 -12.24 11.29 -10.28
C ASP A 274 -13.42 10.40 -10.70
N HIS A 275 -13.26 9.08 -10.73
CA HIS A 275 -14.35 8.18 -11.12
C HIS A 275 -15.54 8.26 -10.16
N ILE A 276 -15.29 8.45 -8.86
CA ILE A 276 -16.35 8.61 -7.86
C ILE A 276 -16.85 10.05 -7.80
N LEU A 277 -15.97 11.05 -7.95
CA LEU A 277 -16.34 12.47 -7.95
C LEU A 277 -17.22 12.83 -9.15
N ASN A 278 -16.90 12.31 -10.34
CA ASN A 278 -17.61 12.62 -11.58
C ASN A 278 -18.85 11.74 -11.83
N PHE A 279 -19.24 10.91 -10.85
CA PHE A 279 -20.34 9.94 -11.02
C PHE A 279 -21.64 10.57 -11.53
N GLN A 280 -22.01 11.77 -11.07
CA GLN A 280 -23.25 12.43 -11.53
C GLN A 280 -23.17 12.99 -12.95
N GLN A 281 -21.98 13.45 -13.36
CA GLN A 281 -21.72 13.89 -14.71
C GLN A 281 -21.78 12.70 -15.68
N ASP A 282 -21.24 11.59 -15.24
CA ASP A 282 -21.05 10.36 -16.01
C ASP A 282 -22.34 9.54 -16.15
N PHE A 283 -23.08 9.41 -15.05
CA PHE A 283 -24.34 8.72 -14.94
C PHE A 283 -25.44 9.75 -14.69
N LYS A 284 -25.82 10.48 -15.74
CA LYS A 284 -26.83 11.55 -15.67
C LYS A 284 -28.14 11.04 -15.09
N GLY A 285 -28.71 11.81 -14.17
CA GLY A 285 -29.90 11.42 -13.41
C GLY A 285 -29.62 10.50 -12.23
N SER A 286 -28.35 10.28 -11.87
CA SER A 286 -27.99 9.50 -10.69
C SER A 286 -28.42 10.18 -9.39
N HIS A 287 -28.80 9.33 -8.44
CA HIS A 287 -29.04 9.71 -7.06
C HIS A 287 -27.81 9.39 -6.21
N ILE A 288 -27.45 10.30 -5.32
CA ILE A 288 -26.41 10.10 -4.33
C ILE A 288 -27.05 9.97 -2.95
N ILE A 289 -26.71 8.90 -2.23
CA ILE A 289 -27.08 8.73 -0.82
C ILE A 289 -25.80 8.63 0.00
N LYS A 290 -25.64 9.52 0.97
CA LYS A 290 -24.50 9.52 1.89
C LYS A 290 -24.83 8.66 3.10
N LEU A 291 -23.93 7.79 3.52
CA LEU A 291 -24.00 7.09 4.79
C LEU A 291 -22.91 7.68 5.70
N GLU A 292 -23.34 8.42 6.72
CA GLU A 292 -22.45 9.19 7.59
C GLU A 292 -22.36 8.61 9.01
N GLN A 293 -23.32 7.78 9.41
CA GLN A 293 -23.29 7.12 10.71
C GLN A 293 -22.26 5.97 10.70
N ASN A 294 -21.19 6.14 11.47
CA ASN A 294 -20.17 5.14 11.70
C ASN A 294 -20.51 4.29 12.94
N TYR A 295 -20.33 2.98 12.79
CA TYR A 295 -20.61 1.97 13.82
C TYR A 295 -19.35 1.42 14.49
N ARG A 296 -18.17 1.77 13.98
CA ARG A 296 -16.88 1.21 14.37
C ARG A 296 -16.20 2.03 15.47
N SER A 297 -16.00 3.31 15.23
CA SER A 297 -15.06 4.17 15.96
C SER A 297 -15.77 5.08 16.96
N THR A 298 -15.04 5.56 17.96
CA THR A 298 -15.50 6.58 18.91
C THR A 298 -15.62 7.95 18.24
N SER A 299 -16.32 8.89 18.88
CA SER A 299 -16.46 10.27 18.38
C SER A 299 -15.11 10.98 18.28
N HIS A 300 -14.22 10.80 19.26
CA HIS A 300 -12.88 11.39 19.25
C HIS A 300 -12.08 10.95 18.01
N ILE A 301 -12.02 9.64 17.74
CA ILE A 301 -11.34 9.11 16.55
C ILE A 301 -11.95 9.66 15.26
N LEU A 302 -13.28 9.71 15.16
CA LEU A 302 -13.96 10.19 13.96
C LEU A 302 -13.74 11.67 13.72
N ASN A 303 -13.81 12.49 14.76
CA ASN A 303 -13.59 13.93 14.63
C ASN A 303 -12.15 14.25 14.27
N THR A 304 -11.16 13.54 14.85
CA THR A 304 -9.76 13.63 14.43
C THR A 304 -9.60 13.26 12.95
N ALA A 305 -10.20 12.16 12.50
CA ALA A 305 -10.16 11.76 11.09
C ALA A 305 -10.87 12.74 10.15
N ASN A 306 -12.02 13.29 10.57
CA ASN A 306 -12.78 14.29 9.81
C ASN A 306 -11.97 15.60 9.67
N ASN A 307 -11.32 16.06 10.74
CA ASN A 307 -10.48 17.26 10.72
C ASN A 307 -9.34 17.11 9.71
N LEU A 308 -8.65 15.96 9.74
CA LEU A 308 -7.60 15.65 8.79
C LEU A 308 -8.13 15.67 7.36
N ILE A 309 -9.12 14.83 7.05
CA ILE A 309 -9.57 14.65 5.66
C ILE A 309 -10.27 15.89 5.08
N SER A 310 -10.77 16.80 5.93
CA SER A 310 -11.36 18.06 5.51
C SER A 310 -10.41 18.97 4.72
N LYS A 311 -9.08 18.75 4.85
CA LYS A 311 -8.05 19.48 4.12
C LYS A 311 -7.88 19.05 2.66
N ASN A 312 -8.47 17.91 2.25
CA ASN A 312 -8.53 17.54 0.83
C ASN A 312 -9.60 18.36 0.11
N HIS A 313 -9.28 18.89 -1.07
CA HIS A 313 -10.21 19.67 -1.88
C HIS A 313 -11.10 18.77 -2.75
N ASN A 314 -10.55 17.68 -3.28
CA ASN A 314 -11.25 16.77 -4.18
C ASN A 314 -12.04 15.71 -3.41
N ARG A 315 -13.14 16.13 -2.77
CA ARG A 315 -14.03 15.22 -2.00
C ARG A 315 -15.48 15.66 -2.00
N PHE A 316 -16.38 14.74 -1.66
CA PHE A 316 -17.76 15.12 -1.37
C PHE A 316 -17.86 15.73 0.03
N PRO A 317 -18.74 16.74 0.25
CA PRO A 317 -19.00 17.25 1.58
C PRO A 317 -19.75 16.19 2.38
N LYS A 318 -19.03 15.48 3.25
CA LYS A 318 -19.59 14.51 4.20
C LYS A 318 -18.79 14.51 5.49
N THR A 319 -19.48 14.24 6.59
CA THR A 319 -18.87 14.21 7.93
C THR A 319 -19.32 12.95 8.65
N LEU A 320 -18.36 12.11 9.07
CA LEU A 320 -18.69 10.90 9.81
C LEU A 320 -19.04 11.21 11.26
N PHE A 321 -20.12 10.64 11.76
CA PHE A 321 -20.50 10.75 13.17
C PHE A 321 -20.85 9.38 13.74
N THR A 322 -20.85 9.26 15.06
CA THR A 322 -21.26 8.02 15.74
C THR A 322 -22.34 8.33 16.77
N LYS A 323 -23.25 7.37 16.97
CA LYS A 323 -24.25 7.39 18.06
C LYS A 323 -23.77 6.63 19.30
N LYS A 324 -22.53 6.12 19.29
CA LYS A 324 -21.95 5.51 20.49
C LYS A 324 -21.92 6.55 21.63
N PRO A 325 -22.32 6.18 22.85
CA PRO A 325 -22.28 7.11 23.96
C PRO A 325 -20.84 7.52 24.24
N VAL A 326 -20.61 8.83 24.41
CA VAL A 326 -19.34 9.35 24.91
C VAL A 326 -19.42 9.31 26.43
N LEU A 327 -18.76 8.33 27.03
CA LEU A 327 -18.57 8.26 28.48
C LEU A 327 -17.49 9.25 28.90
N HIS A 328 -17.51 9.71 30.16
CA HIS A 328 -16.51 10.65 30.71
C HIS A 328 -15.06 10.17 30.53
N ASN A 329 -14.85 8.85 30.48
CA ASN A 329 -13.56 8.20 30.30
C ASN A 329 -13.31 7.70 28.88
N THR A 330 -14.07 8.16 27.88
CA THR A 330 -13.80 7.79 26.48
C THR A 330 -12.43 8.36 26.08
N PRO A 331 -11.47 7.53 25.66
CA PRO A 331 -10.13 7.99 25.37
C PRO A 331 -10.13 8.91 24.15
N LYS A 332 -9.38 10.02 24.25
CA LYS A 332 -9.00 10.86 23.11
C LYS A 332 -7.98 10.12 22.23
N VAL A 333 -7.80 10.60 21.00
CA VAL A 333 -6.65 10.19 20.20
C VAL A 333 -5.39 10.74 20.87
N LYS A 334 -4.39 9.90 21.12
CA LYS A 334 -3.15 10.32 21.77
C LYS A 334 -2.06 10.54 20.72
N ILE A 335 -1.39 11.69 20.78
CA ILE A 335 -0.15 11.94 20.05
C ILE A 335 0.99 11.82 21.05
N HIS A 336 1.85 10.84 20.87
CA HIS A 336 3.04 10.65 21.67
C HIS A 336 4.24 11.27 20.95
N VAL A 337 4.95 12.12 21.67
CA VAL A 337 6.18 12.74 21.19
C VAL A 337 7.37 12.21 21.97
N HIS A 338 8.38 11.77 21.23
CA HIS A 338 9.58 11.11 21.75
C HIS A 338 10.84 11.73 21.18
N GLN A 339 11.95 11.62 21.90
CA GLN A 339 13.23 12.07 21.38
C GLN A 339 13.66 11.22 20.19
N ASP A 340 13.54 9.89 20.31
CA ASP A 340 14.05 8.97 19.32
C ASP A 340 13.11 7.80 19.05
N SER A 341 13.45 7.02 18.02
CA SER A 341 12.66 5.86 17.62
C SER A 341 12.69 4.69 18.62
N HIS A 342 13.65 4.65 19.54
CA HIS A 342 13.76 3.58 20.54
C HIS A 342 12.80 3.84 21.71
N SER A 343 12.72 5.08 22.20
CA SER A 343 11.74 5.46 23.22
C SER A 343 10.30 5.39 22.72
N GLU A 344 10.06 5.75 21.45
CA GLU A 344 8.79 5.47 20.75
C GLU A 344 8.42 3.99 20.85
N LEU A 345 9.34 3.10 20.44
CA LEU A 345 9.12 1.66 20.44
C LEU A 345 8.82 1.12 21.84
N SER A 346 9.59 1.55 22.84
CA SER A 346 9.40 1.16 24.24
C SER A 346 8.03 1.56 24.78
N THR A 347 7.57 2.77 24.43
CA THR A 347 6.25 3.28 24.84
C THR A 347 5.12 2.50 24.17
N ILE A 348 5.23 2.22 22.86
CA ILE A 348 4.26 1.37 22.15
C ILE A 348 4.11 0.03 22.85
N ILE A 349 5.23 -0.62 23.19
CA ILE A 349 5.22 -1.93 23.88
C ILE A 349 4.57 -1.82 25.26
N THR A 350 4.93 -0.80 26.02
CA THR A 350 4.39 -0.56 27.36
C THR A 350 2.86 -0.39 27.30
N GLU A 351 2.34 0.42 26.38
CA GLU A 351 0.91 0.64 26.23
C GLU A 351 0.18 -0.64 25.77
N ILE A 352 0.78 -1.42 24.87
CA ILE A 352 0.25 -2.72 24.45
C ILE A 352 0.15 -3.69 25.64
N GLN A 353 1.17 -3.74 26.49
CA GLN A 353 1.15 -4.57 27.70
C GLN A 353 0.12 -4.09 28.72
N ILE A 354 -0.05 -2.77 28.89
CA ILE A 354 -1.10 -2.18 29.74
C ILE A 354 -2.49 -2.59 29.24
N LEU A 355 -2.76 -2.44 27.94
CA LEU A 355 -4.03 -2.83 27.33
C LEU A 355 -4.30 -4.33 27.49
N ASN A 356 -3.28 -5.17 27.29
CA ASN A 356 -3.40 -6.61 27.50
C ASN A 356 -3.65 -6.96 28.98
N GLY A 357 -2.97 -6.28 29.91
CA GLY A 357 -3.22 -6.38 31.35
C GLY A 357 -4.64 -5.95 31.76
N ALA A 358 -5.23 -5.01 31.01
CA ALA A 358 -6.63 -4.60 31.14
C ALA A 358 -7.64 -5.54 30.45
N GLY A 359 -7.17 -6.60 29.80
CA GLY A 359 -8.01 -7.65 29.20
C GLY A 359 -8.26 -7.52 27.70
N ILE A 360 -7.61 -6.58 26.99
CA ILE A 360 -7.69 -6.49 25.53
C ILE A 360 -6.78 -7.56 24.91
N SER A 361 -7.35 -8.43 24.09
CA SER A 361 -6.60 -9.50 23.40
C SER A 361 -5.62 -8.92 22.38
N PHE A 362 -4.41 -9.50 22.27
CA PHE A 362 -3.40 -9.03 21.30
C PHE A 362 -3.90 -9.05 19.85
N GLN A 363 -4.79 -9.96 19.48
CA GLN A 363 -5.39 -10.05 18.15
C GLN A 363 -6.22 -8.82 17.77
N ASP A 364 -6.70 -8.07 18.76
CA ASP A 364 -7.48 -6.85 18.63
C ASP A 364 -6.59 -5.59 18.67
N ILE A 365 -5.26 -5.77 18.72
CA ILE A 365 -4.26 -4.71 18.67
C ILE A 365 -3.50 -4.76 17.34
N ALA A 366 -3.33 -3.58 16.72
CA ALA A 366 -2.51 -3.45 15.52
C ALA A 366 -1.50 -2.30 15.61
N ILE A 367 -0.31 -2.54 15.04
CA ILE A 367 0.72 -1.53 14.76
C ILE A 367 0.74 -1.28 13.26
N LEU A 368 0.51 -0.04 12.86
CA LEU A 368 0.52 0.42 11.49
C LEU A 368 1.79 1.24 11.22
N VAL A 369 2.51 0.87 10.17
CA VAL A 369 3.73 1.55 9.71
C VAL A 369 3.57 2.04 8.28
N ARG A 370 4.35 3.04 7.87
CA ARG A 370 4.31 3.54 6.49
C ARG A 370 5.13 2.68 5.54
N THR A 371 6.27 2.14 5.99
CA THR A 371 7.16 1.29 5.20
C THR A 371 7.42 -0.05 5.89
N ALA A 372 7.73 -1.09 5.10
CA ALA A 372 8.03 -2.42 5.66
C ALA A 372 9.33 -2.42 6.50
N ALA A 373 10.27 -1.51 6.22
CA ALA A 373 11.53 -1.39 6.95
C ALA A 373 11.33 -1.12 8.45
N GLN A 374 10.29 -0.37 8.82
CA GLN A 374 9.93 -0.06 10.21
C GLN A 374 9.50 -1.31 11.00
N THR A 375 8.95 -2.35 10.34
CA THR A 375 8.46 -3.56 11.04
C THR A 375 9.56 -4.31 11.79
N ASP A 376 10.80 -4.11 11.38
CA ASP A 376 11.96 -4.83 11.88
C ASP A 376 12.25 -4.56 13.36
N ALA A 377 12.26 -3.28 13.75
CA ALA A 377 12.52 -2.87 15.13
C ALA A 377 11.43 -3.40 16.09
N PHE A 378 10.16 -3.39 15.63
CA PHE A 378 9.06 -3.98 16.38
C PHE A 378 9.22 -5.49 16.56
N GLU A 379 9.47 -6.23 15.47
CA GLU A 379 9.68 -7.68 15.57
C GLU A 379 10.85 -8.03 16.50
N GLU A 380 11.97 -7.31 16.42
CA GLU A 380 13.14 -7.57 17.27
C GLU A 380 12.80 -7.43 18.77
N GLU A 381 12.19 -6.31 19.14
CA GLU A 381 11.88 -6.06 20.56
C GLU A 381 10.75 -6.97 21.06
N PHE A 382 9.76 -7.27 20.22
CA PHE A 382 8.69 -8.20 20.58
C PHE A 382 9.22 -9.62 20.83
N ILE A 383 10.21 -10.06 20.05
CA ILE A 383 10.87 -11.35 20.29
C ILE A 383 11.61 -11.33 21.64
N LYS A 384 12.36 -10.27 21.93
CA LYS A 384 13.08 -10.11 23.22
C LYS A 384 12.13 -10.14 24.42
N GLN A 385 10.98 -9.45 24.32
CA GLN A 385 9.97 -9.36 25.37
C GLN A 385 8.99 -10.55 25.39
N GLY A 386 9.12 -11.50 24.46
CA GLY A 386 8.22 -12.66 24.36
C GLY A 386 6.78 -12.32 23.97
N ILE A 387 6.54 -11.20 23.29
CA ILE A 387 5.21 -10.75 22.86
C ILE A 387 4.81 -11.46 21.55
N PRO A 388 3.72 -12.24 21.52
CA PRO A 388 3.24 -12.87 20.30
C PRO A 388 2.82 -11.85 19.25
N HIS A 389 3.37 -11.97 18.04
CA HIS A 389 3.05 -11.06 16.93
C HIS A 389 3.04 -11.74 15.56
N THR A 390 2.55 -11.02 14.57
CA THR A 390 2.63 -11.39 13.15
C THR A 390 2.75 -10.16 12.28
N VAL A 391 3.60 -10.23 11.26
CA VAL A 391 3.70 -9.18 10.23
C VAL A 391 2.83 -9.57 9.04
N ILE A 392 1.75 -8.82 8.81
CA ILE A 392 0.88 -9.01 7.65
C ILE A 392 1.56 -8.40 6.42
N GLY A 393 1.76 -9.22 5.39
CA GLY A 393 2.55 -8.86 4.21
C GLY A 393 3.99 -9.40 4.23
N GLY A 394 4.41 -10.01 5.33
CA GLY A 394 5.77 -10.56 5.52
C GLY A 394 6.69 -9.59 6.25
N SER A 395 7.67 -10.14 6.98
CA SER A 395 8.73 -9.36 7.63
C SER A 395 9.64 -8.70 6.59
N PHE A 396 10.36 -7.65 6.98
CA PHE A 396 11.51 -7.13 6.25
C PHE A 396 12.48 -8.25 5.80
N TYR A 397 12.77 -9.22 6.66
CA TYR A 397 13.64 -10.36 6.34
C TYR A 397 13.00 -11.43 5.47
N ASP A 398 11.68 -11.40 5.29
CA ASP A 398 10.96 -12.31 4.39
C ASP A 398 10.98 -11.80 2.94
N LEU A 399 11.26 -10.51 2.73
CA LEU A 399 11.32 -9.87 1.42
C LEU A 399 12.34 -10.57 0.52
N GLN A 400 11.98 -10.78 -0.74
CA GLN A 400 12.77 -11.58 -1.67
C GLN A 400 14.21 -11.04 -1.77
N GLU A 401 14.32 -9.75 -1.98
CA GLU A 401 15.57 -9.04 -2.19
C GLU A 401 16.47 -9.07 -0.96
N ILE A 402 15.88 -9.01 0.23
CA ILE A 402 16.58 -9.11 1.51
C ILE A 402 17.09 -10.52 1.74
N ARG A 403 16.27 -11.55 1.47
CA ARG A 403 16.69 -12.95 1.57
C ARG A 403 17.82 -13.31 0.61
N ASP A 404 17.79 -12.75 -0.60
CA ASP A 404 18.86 -12.89 -1.59
C ASP A 404 20.16 -12.24 -1.10
N ALA A 405 20.08 -11.01 -0.58
CA ALA A 405 21.24 -10.30 -0.02
C ALA A 405 21.82 -11.00 1.22
N ILE A 406 20.96 -11.51 2.11
CA ILE A 406 21.40 -12.30 3.27
C ILE A 406 22.05 -13.60 2.85
N ALA A 407 21.57 -14.26 1.78
CA ALA A 407 22.22 -15.46 1.27
C ALA A 407 23.63 -15.18 0.73
N TYR A 408 23.86 -14.02 0.10
CA TYR A 408 25.20 -13.55 -0.24
C TYR A 408 26.09 -13.43 1.00
N CYS A 409 25.66 -12.63 1.98
CA CYS A 409 26.41 -12.43 3.22
C CYS A 409 26.65 -13.75 3.98
N ARG A 410 25.64 -14.63 4.03
CA ARG A 410 25.70 -15.94 4.69
C ARG A 410 26.70 -16.87 4.00
N LEU A 411 26.74 -16.93 2.67
CA LEU A 411 27.73 -17.77 1.97
C LEU A 411 29.16 -17.27 2.21
N VAL A 412 29.36 -15.95 2.22
CA VAL A 412 30.68 -15.35 2.53
C VAL A 412 31.11 -15.69 3.95
N CYS A 413 30.20 -15.64 4.93
CA CYS A 413 30.51 -16.00 6.32
C CYS A 413 30.62 -17.51 6.56
N GLN A 414 29.87 -18.32 5.82
CA GLN A 414 29.66 -19.76 6.04
C GLN A 414 29.65 -20.53 4.70
N GLU A 415 30.83 -20.92 4.22
CA GLU A 415 31.02 -21.65 2.95
C GLU A 415 30.30 -23.02 2.88
N LYS A 416 29.89 -23.56 4.04
CA LYS A 416 29.13 -24.81 4.13
C LYS A 416 27.63 -24.63 3.88
N SER A 417 27.14 -23.40 3.72
CA SER A 417 25.72 -23.10 3.51
C SER A 417 25.26 -23.43 2.09
N ASN A 418 24.90 -24.70 1.86
CA ASN A 418 24.40 -25.17 0.56
C ASN A 418 23.13 -24.43 0.12
N LEU A 419 22.22 -24.12 1.05
CA LEU A 419 20.98 -23.39 0.75
C LEU A 419 21.26 -21.96 0.25
N ALA A 420 22.20 -21.25 0.90
CA ALA A 420 22.61 -19.93 0.46
C ALA A 420 23.28 -19.98 -0.93
N PHE A 421 24.19 -20.95 -1.12
CA PHE A 421 24.86 -21.20 -2.39
C PHE A 421 23.88 -21.41 -3.54
N GLU A 422 22.92 -22.32 -3.39
CA GLU A 422 21.91 -22.62 -4.42
C GLU A 422 21.03 -21.41 -4.76
N ARG A 423 20.73 -20.57 -3.77
CA ARG A 423 19.91 -19.38 -3.95
C ARG A 423 20.59 -18.33 -4.83
N ILE A 424 21.90 -18.10 -4.64
CA ILE A 424 22.60 -16.95 -5.23
C ILE A 424 23.52 -17.30 -6.41
N ILE A 425 23.86 -18.58 -6.61
CA ILE A 425 24.82 -19.02 -7.64
C ILE A 425 24.51 -18.42 -9.03
N ASN A 426 23.22 -18.27 -9.36
CA ASN A 426 22.77 -17.74 -10.64
C ASN A 426 21.90 -16.47 -10.50
N LEU A 427 22.06 -15.72 -9.41
CA LEU A 427 21.37 -14.45 -9.18
C LEU A 427 22.37 -13.36 -8.76
N PRO A 428 22.70 -12.35 -9.59
CA PRO A 428 22.24 -12.13 -10.96
C PRO A 428 22.61 -13.26 -11.91
N LYS A 429 21.98 -13.33 -13.09
CA LYS A 429 22.16 -14.45 -14.03
C LYS A 429 23.62 -14.56 -14.49
N ARG A 430 24.24 -15.73 -14.28
CA ARG A 430 25.62 -16.09 -14.67
C ARG A 430 25.69 -17.22 -15.71
N GLY A 431 24.56 -17.56 -16.33
CA GLY A 431 24.49 -18.68 -17.28
C GLY A 431 24.64 -20.07 -16.63
N ILE A 432 24.48 -20.17 -15.30
CA ILE A 432 24.54 -21.43 -14.58
C ILE A 432 23.15 -22.09 -14.60
N GLY A 433 23.02 -23.14 -15.40
CA GLY A 433 21.77 -23.88 -15.58
C GLY A 433 21.63 -25.10 -14.66
N LYS A 434 20.42 -25.69 -14.62
CA LYS A 434 20.08 -26.86 -13.77
C LYS A 434 21.09 -28.01 -13.88
N LYS A 435 21.48 -28.41 -15.10
CA LYS A 435 22.49 -29.47 -15.31
C LYS A 435 23.82 -29.19 -14.63
N THR A 436 24.27 -27.93 -14.62
CA THR A 436 25.52 -27.55 -13.94
C THR A 436 25.36 -27.68 -12.43
N ILE A 437 24.23 -27.25 -11.88
CA ILE A 437 23.92 -27.41 -10.46
C ILE A 437 23.84 -28.90 -10.07
N GLU A 438 23.23 -29.74 -10.90
CA GLU A 438 23.16 -31.20 -10.68
C GLU A 438 24.55 -31.86 -10.65
N ILE A 439 25.48 -31.44 -11.54
CA ILE A 439 26.88 -31.91 -11.51
C ILE A 439 27.52 -31.55 -10.17
N LEU A 440 27.40 -30.29 -9.73
CA LEU A 440 27.93 -29.81 -8.45
C LEU A 440 27.32 -30.58 -7.26
N GLN A 441 26.00 -30.78 -7.25
CA GLN A 441 25.27 -31.52 -6.22
C GLN A 441 25.68 -32.99 -6.15
N ASN A 442 25.84 -33.65 -7.30
CA ASN A 442 26.26 -35.05 -7.36
C ASN A 442 27.68 -35.22 -6.84
N HIS A 443 28.59 -34.31 -7.21
CA HIS A 443 29.95 -34.31 -6.70
C HIS A 443 29.99 -34.05 -5.19
N ALA A 444 29.27 -33.03 -4.70
CA ALA A 444 29.14 -32.74 -3.27
C ALA A 444 28.63 -33.96 -2.48
N LYS A 445 27.62 -34.66 -3.01
CA LYS A 445 27.08 -35.89 -2.41
C LYS A 445 28.08 -37.04 -2.39
N ARG A 446 28.77 -37.31 -3.51
CA ARG A 446 29.75 -38.40 -3.62
C ARG A 446 30.93 -38.22 -2.66
N HIS A 447 31.40 -36.99 -2.51
CA HIS A 447 32.58 -36.66 -1.71
C HIS A 447 32.24 -36.23 -0.28
N HIS A 448 30.95 -36.16 0.08
CA HIS A 448 30.47 -35.67 1.38
C HIS A 448 31.00 -34.28 1.77
N ILE A 449 31.05 -33.37 0.79
CA ILE A 449 31.55 -32.00 0.94
C ILE A 449 30.44 -30.98 0.66
N SER A 450 30.65 -29.71 1.00
CA SER A 450 29.71 -28.63 0.65
C SER A 450 29.70 -28.37 -0.86
N LEU A 451 28.63 -27.73 -1.36
CA LEU A 451 28.54 -27.29 -2.75
C LEU A 451 29.64 -26.29 -3.12
N PHE A 452 30.02 -25.44 -2.17
CA PHE A 452 31.14 -24.52 -2.34
C PHE A 452 32.45 -25.29 -2.62
N LYS A 453 32.77 -26.28 -1.78
CA LYS A 453 33.96 -27.11 -1.93
C LYS A 453 33.92 -27.97 -3.20
N ALA A 454 32.76 -28.56 -3.50
CA ALA A 454 32.57 -29.32 -4.73
C ALA A 454 32.78 -28.44 -5.97
N THR A 455 32.36 -27.18 -5.92
CA THR A 455 32.59 -26.22 -7.00
C THR A 455 34.07 -25.92 -7.16
N GLU A 456 34.82 -25.72 -6.06
CA GLU A 456 36.28 -25.55 -6.10
C GLU A 456 37.03 -26.71 -6.74
N GLU A 457 36.58 -27.93 -6.50
CA GLU A 457 37.19 -29.13 -7.07
C GLU A 457 36.80 -29.26 -8.55
N ILE A 458 35.52 -29.09 -8.89
CA ILE A 458 35.04 -29.23 -10.26
C ILE A 458 35.63 -28.16 -11.19
N ILE A 459 35.84 -26.92 -10.74
CA ILE A 459 36.43 -25.88 -11.62
C ILE A 459 37.89 -26.18 -12.03
N GLN A 460 38.55 -27.13 -11.36
CA GLN A 460 39.88 -27.62 -11.73
C GLN A 460 39.84 -28.77 -12.74
N THR A 461 38.65 -29.30 -13.03
CA THR A 461 38.43 -30.42 -13.95
C THR A 461 37.89 -29.95 -15.30
N ASP A 462 37.81 -30.89 -16.25
CA ASP A 462 37.18 -30.67 -17.55
C ASP A 462 35.69 -31.03 -17.63
N GLU A 463 35.04 -31.30 -16.50
CA GLU A 463 33.62 -31.69 -16.45
C GLU A 463 32.65 -30.57 -16.84
N LEU A 464 33.08 -29.30 -16.76
CA LEU A 464 32.27 -28.14 -17.10
C LEU A 464 32.74 -27.45 -18.37
N HIS A 465 31.77 -26.95 -19.14
CA HIS A 465 32.03 -26.06 -20.28
C HIS A 465 32.87 -24.84 -19.88
N PRO A 466 33.89 -24.43 -20.66
CA PRO A 466 34.86 -23.38 -20.28
C PRO A 466 34.24 -22.07 -19.77
N LEU A 467 33.19 -21.57 -20.45
CA LEU A 467 32.49 -20.35 -20.02
C LEU A 467 31.88 -20.48 -18.62
N LYS A 468 31.21 -21.60 -18.33
CA LYS A 468 30.59 -21.84 -17.01
C LYS A 468 31.66 -22.04 -15.93
N ARG A 469 32.76 -22.71 -16.29
CA ARG A 469 33.91 -22.91 -15.42
C ARG A 469 34.51 -21.57 -15.00
N LYS A 470 34.69 -20.64 -15.95
CA LYS A 470 35.16 -19.27 -15.69
C LYS A 470 34.21 -18.52 -14.75
N GLU A 471 32.91 -18.50 -15.05
CA GLU A 471 31.92 -17.82 -14.20
C GLU A 471 31.90 -18.36 -12.76
N LEU A 472 31.99 -19.68 -12.59
CA LEU A 472 32.07 -20.30 -11.26
C LEU A 472 33.40 -20.02 -10.56
N HIS A 473 34.50 -20.00 -11.30
CA HIS A 473 35.81 -19.62 -10.78
C HIS A 473 35.78 -18.18 -10.24
N ASP A 474 35.27 -17.24 -11.03
CA ASP A 474 35.18 -15.83 -10.64
C ASP A 474 34.23 -15.64 -9.44
N PHE A 475 33.11 -16.39 -9.41
CA PHE A 475 32.20 -16.41 -8.26
C PHE A 475 32.89 -16.90 -6.97
N ILE A 476 33.56 -18.05 -7.00
CA ILE A 476 34.28 -18.61 -5.85
C ILE A 476 35.41 -17.68 -5.41
N HIS A 477 36.16 -17.14 -6.36
CA HIS A 477 37.24 -16.18 -6.09
C HIS A 477 36.73 -14.94 -5.34
N ASN A 478 35.61 -14.37 -5.80
CA ASN A 478 34.98 -13.23 -5.15
C ASN A 478 34.50 -13.55 -3.73
N ILE A 479 33.85 -14.70 -3.51
CA ILE A 479 33.42 -15.12 -2.17
C ILE A 479 34.61 -15.21 -1.20
N ARG A 480 35.73 -15.83 -1.61
CA ARG A 480 36.95 -15.90 -0.79
C ARG A 480 37.55 -14.53 -0.54
N ARG A 481 37.59 -13.66 -1.56
CA ARG A 481 38.08 -12.28 -1.42
C ARG A 481 37.23 -11.49 -0.42
N TRP A 482 35.90 -11.58 -0.51
CA TRP A 482 35.00 -10.92 0.43
C TRP A 482 35.11 -11.49 1.85
N ASN A 483 35.32 -12.80 2.00
CA ASN A 483 35.54 -13.42 3.31
C ASN A 483 36.77 -12.83 4.01
N ALA A 484 37.85 -12.59 3.27
CA ALA A 484 39.06 -11.97 3.81
C ALA A 484 38.81 -10.54 4.32
N LEU A 485 37.82 -9.80 3.79
CA LEU A 485 37.49 -8.44 4.22
C LEU A 485 36.75 -8.39 5.57
N ILE A 486 36.09 -9.49 5.99
CA ILE A 486 35.24 -9.52 7.20
C ILE A 486 35.99 -9.05 8.45
N ASN A 487 37.28 -9.38 8.58
CA ASN A 487 38.08 -9.05 9.76
C ASN A 487 38.78 -7.68 9.67
N HIS A 488 38.65 -6.98 8.54
CA HIS A 488 39.40 -5.75 8.26
C HIS A 488 38.51 -4.52 8.03
N MET A 489 37.19 -4.71 7.93
CA MET A 489 36.23 -3.66 7.63
C MET A 489 34.97 -3.83 8.47
N LYS A 490 34.23 -2.73 8.67
CA LYS A 490 32.90 -2.78 9.29
C LYS A 490 31.93 -3.60 8.42
N SER A 491 30.98 -4.24 9.09
CA SER A 491 29.89 -5.06 8.51
C SER A 491 29.18 -4.40 7.32
N ASN A 492 28.78 -3.13 7.44
CA ASN A 492 28.08 -2.36 6.41
C ASN A 492 28.91 -2.15 5.15
N HIS A 493 30.20 -1.86 5.29
CA HIS A 493 31.09 -1.74 4.15
C HIS A 493 31.29 -3.08 3.44
N VAL A 494 31.46 -4.17 4.19
CA VAL A 494 31.61 -5.51 3.60
C VAL A 494 30.33 -5.91 2.88
N ALA A 495 29.16 -5.72 3.51
CA ALA A 495 27.86 -6.00 2.90
C ALA A 495 27.66 -5.18 1.60
N LYS A 496 27.97 -3.88 1.63
CA LYS A 496 27.90 -3.02 0.45
C LYS A 496 28.79 -3.54 -0.69
N ILE A 497 30.06 -3.84 -0.41
CA ILE A 497 31.00 -4.38 -1.39
C ILE A 497 30.47 -5.68 -2.01
N ILE A 498 29.98 -6.61 -1.19
CA ILE A 498 29.41 -7.88 -1.67
C ILE A 498 28.24 -7.63 -2.63
N LEU A 499 27.31 -6.76 -2.27
CA LEU A 499 26.09 -6.53 -3.05
C LEU A 499 26.33 -5.68 -4.31
N GLU A 500 27.32 -4.77 -4.28
CA GLU A 500 27.77 -4.01 -5.45
C GLU A 500 28.53 -4.89 -6.45
N GLU A 501 29.60 -5.55 -6.00
CA GLU A 501 30.49 -6.32 -6.87
C GLU A 501 29.86 -7.65 -7.35
N SER A 502 28.89 -8.21 -6.63
CA SER A 502 28.07 -9.32 -7.14
C SER A 502 27.16 -8.90 -8.30
N GLY A 503 26.96 -7.59 -8.51
CA GLY A 503 26.00 -7.02 -9.45
C GLY A 503 24.56 -7.02 -8.96
N TYR A 504 24.31 -7.39 -7.70
CA TYR A 504 22.96 -7.53 -7.16
C TYR A 504 22.26 -6.19 -6.96
N ILE A 505 22.98 -5.16 -6.51
CA ILE A 505 22.43 -3.80 -6.46
C ILE A 505 22.11 -3.27 -7.86
N ALA A 506 23.03 -3.49 -8.81
CA ALA A 506 22.85 -3.04 -10.19
C ALA A 506 21.62 -3.67 -10.86
N LEU A 507 21.28 -4.91 -10.50
CA LEU A 507 20.09 -5.61 -10.99
C LEU A 507 18.80 -4.81 -10.74
N TRP A 508 18.64 -4.24 -9.54
CA TRP A 508 17.45 -3.48 -9.17
C TRP A 508 17.57 -2.00 -9.54
N LYS A 509 18.76 -1.41 -9.37
CA LYS A 509 19.03 0.00 -9.65
C LYS A 509 18.85 0.36 -11.13
N ASN A 510 19.19 -0.56 -12.04
CA ASN A 510 19.12 -0.30 -13.48
C ASN A 510 17.71 -0.47 -14.05
N ASP A 511 16.80 -1.17 -13.35
CA ASP A 511 15.41 -1.35 -13.78
C ASP A 511 14.57 -0.11 -13.42
N LYS A 512 14.84 1.00 -14.12
CA LYS A 512 14.21 2.29 -13.85
C LYS A 512 12.71 2.28 -14.13
N LEU A 513 12.22 1.39 -14.99
CA LEU A 513 10.81 1.33 -15.39
C LEU A 513 9.92 0.65 -14.33
N SER A 514 10.49 -0.23 -13.50
CA SER A 514 9.71 -0.93 -12.47
C SER A 514 9.75 -0.17 -11.14
N GLU A 515 8.60 0.32 -10.70
CA GLU A 515 8.43 0.91 -9.37
C GLU A 515 8.83 -0.07 -8.25
N LYS A 516 8.52 -1.36 -8.44
CA LYS A 516 8.93 -2.42 -7.51
C LYS A 516 10.45 -2.61 -7.46
N ALA A 517 11.16 -2.44 -8.58
CA ALA A 517 12.62 -2.54 -8.57
C ALA A 517 13.25 -1.39 -7.77
N ARG A 518 12.68 -0.18 -7.86
CA ARG A 518 13.08 0.95 -7.03
C ARG A 518 12.86 0.67 -5.54
N GLU A 519 11.68 0.19 -5.16
CA GLU A 519 11.38 -0.21 -3.76
C GLU A 519 12.38 -1.27 -3.25
N ARG A 520 12.68 -2.29 -4.06
CA ARG A 520 13.68 -3.32 -3.73
C ARG A 520 15.07 -2.73 -3.53
N TYR A 521 15.46 -1.76 -4.35
CA TYR A 521 16.75 -1.08 -4.21
C TYR A 521 16.83 -0.28 -2.90
N GLU A 522 15.76 0.41 -2.52
CA GLU A 522 15.70 1.12 -1.23
C GLU A 522 15.77 0.13 -0.05
N ASN A 523 15.05 -1.00 -0.11
CA ASN A 523 15.14 -2.06 0.91
C ASN A 523 16.58 -2.61 1.06
N LEU A 524 17.35 -2.70 -0.03
CA LEU A 524 18.75 -3.13 0.03
C LEU A 524 19.65 -2.10 0.71
N LYS A 525 19.40 -0.80 0.52
CA LYS A 525 20.10 0.24 1.27
C LYS A 525 19.78 0.15 2.76
N ASP A 526 18.50 -0.06 3.10
CA ASP A 526 18.08 -0.27 4.50
C ASP A 526 18.83 -1.43 5.13
N LEU A 527 18.94 -2.56 4.43
CA LEU A 527 19.69 -3.72 4.92
C LEU A 527 21.16 -3.38 5.19
N ILE A 528 21.82 -2.71 4.24
CA ILE A 528 23.22 -2.30 4.39
C ILE A 528 23.38 -1.40 5.62
N GLY A 529 22.52 -0.40 5.77
CA GLY A 529 22.54 0.49 6.93
C GLY A 529 22.28 -0.24 8.24
N LYS A 530 21.36 -1.20 8.27
CA LYS A 530 21.08 -2.04 9.46
C LYS A 530 22.26 -2.91 9.85
N THR A 531 23.10 -3.35 8.90
CA THR A 531 24.28 -4.14 9.28
C THR A 531 25.30 -3.33 10.10
N GLU A 532 25.28 -1.99 10.05
CA GLU A 532 26.22 -1.11 10.75
C GLU A 532 26.24 -1.30 12.27
N GLN A 533 25.13 -1.78 12.87
CA GLN A 533 25.03 -2.03 14.31
C GLN A 533 25.90 -3.21 14.80
N TYR A 534 26.38 -4.05 13.88
CA TYR A 534 27.23 -5.21 14.20
C TYR A 534 28.69 -4.91 13.91
N GLN A 535 29.60 -5.43 14.74
CA GLN A 535 31.03 -5.22 14.52
C GLN A 535 31.53 -5.96 13.28
N THR A 536 31.00 -7.17 13.06
CA THR A 536 31.39 -8.02 11.92
C THR A 536 30.17 -8.55 11.18
N LEU A 537 30.36 -8.90 9.91
CA LEU A 537 29.30 -9.52 9.11
C LEU A 537 28.87 -10.90 9.66
N LYS A 538 29.74 -11.61 10.37
CA LYS A 538 29.42 -12.90 11.00
C LYS A 538 28.39 -12.73 12.12
N GLU A 539 28.59 -11.74 12.97
CA GLU A 539 27.68 -11.40 14.07
C GLU A 539 26.28 -11.07 13.53
N PHE A 540 26.19 -10.29 12.44
CA PHE A 540 24.91 -10.03 11.76
C PHE A 540 24.21 -11.33 11.31
N ILE A 541 24.94 -12.25 10.66
CA ILE A 541 24.38 -13.52 10.17
C ILE A 541 23.92 -14.43 11.33
N GLU A 542 24.66 -14.46 12.43
CA GLU A 542 24.27 -15.17 13.65
C GLU A 542 22.97 -14.59 14.22
N HIS A 543 22.89 -13.26 14.33
CA HIS A 543 21.68 -12.58 14.80
C HIS A 543 20.44 -12.89 13.94
N VAL A 544 20.56 -12.80 12.61
CA VAL A 544 19.44 -13.13 11.69
C VAL A 544 18.99 -14.58 11.89
N SER A 545 19.93 -15.52 12.05
CA SER A 545 19.60 -16.95 12.18
C SER A 545 18.90 -17.26 13.50
N LEU A 546 19.35 -16.65 14.61
CA LEU A 546 18.70 -16.78 15.93
C LEU A 546 17.25 -16.26 15.92
N ARG A 547 17.01 -15.17 15.18
CA ARG A 547 15.69 -14.57 15.04
C ARG A 547 14.70 -15.46 14.28
N GLU A 548 15.16 -16.14 13.22
CA GLU A 548 14.34 -17.10 12.46
C GLU A 548 13.85 -18.25 13.38
N ASP A 549 14.73 -18.76 14.25
CA ASP A 549 14.40 -19.82 15.20
C ASP A 549 13.42 -19.35 16.28
N GLN A 550 13.65 -18.18 16.89
CA GLN A 550 12.79 -17.61 17.93
C GLN A 550 11.37 -17.30 17.43
N LYS A 551 11.24 -16.81 16.20
CA LYS A 551 9.94 -16.55 15.56
C LYS A 551 9.09 -17.81 15.43
N SER A 552 9.72 -18.97 15.21
CA SER A 552 9.01 -20.26 15.12
C SER A 552 8.50 -20.75 16.48
N ALA A 553 9.15 -20.36 17.58
CA ALA A 553 8.81 -20.78 18.93
C ALA A 553 7.59 -20.03 19.52
N ILE A 554 7.33 -18.80 19.10
CA ILE A 554 6.23 -17.96 19.58
C ILE A 554 4.94 -18.30 18.82
N ASN A 555 4.35 -19.46 19.11
CA ASN A 555 3.12 -19.92 18.46
C ASN A 555 1.88 -19.68 19.35
N SER A 556 1.21 -18.54 19.17
CA SER A 556 -0.07 -18.23 19.81
C SER A 556 -1.12 -17.80 18.77
N PRO A 557 -2.38 -18.23 18.85
CA PRO A 557 -3.43 -17.67 18.00
C PRO A 557 -3.73 -16.20 18.34
N ASP A 558 -3.53 -15.82 19.61
CA ASP A 558 -3.64 -14.44 20.09
C ASP A 558 -2.29 -13.72 19.91
N ARG A 559 -2.23 -12.76 18.98
CA ARG A 559 -0.99 -12.10 18.57
C ARG A 559 -1.23 -10.70 18.01
N VAL A 560 -0.33 -9.77 18.32
CA VAL A 560 -0.34 -8.40 17.81
C VAL A 560 -0.09 -8.42 16.30
N LYS A 561 -0.82 -7.61 15.55
CA LYS A 561 -0.66 -7.53 14.09
C LYS A 561 0.14 -6.29 13.72
N ILE A 562 1.28 -6.49 13.08
CA ILE A 562 2.10 -5.41 12.53
C ILE A 562 1.87 -5.38 11.02
N MET A 563 1.57 -4.24 10.43
CA MET A 563 1.34 -4.13 8.99
C MET A 563 1.55 -2.73 8.44
N THR A 564 1.66 -2.61 7.12
CA THR A 564 1.66 -1.28 6.49
C THR A 564 0.27 -0.66 6.51
N LEU A 565 0.18 0.67 6.50
CA LEU A 565 -1.10 1.40 6.38
C LEU A 565 -1.96 0.91 5.20
N HIS A 566 -1.32 0.61 4.06
CA HIS A 566 -1.99 0.06 2.88
C HIS A 566 -2.61 -1.32 3.11
N ALA A 567 -1.93 -2.18 3.89
CA ALA A 567 -2.40 -3.53 4.20
C ALA A 567 -3.54 -3.53 5.23
N ALA A 568 -3.72 -2.44 5.97
CA ALA A 568 -4.77 -2.30 6.97
C ALA A 568 -6.16 -2.03 6.38
N LYS A 569 -6.26 -1.68 5.09
CA LYS A 569 -7.53 -1.40 4.42
C LYS A 569 -8.49 -2.59 4.50
N GLY A 570 -9.73 -2.31 4.90
CA GLY A 570 -10.76 -3.34 5.12
C GLY A 570 -10.68 -4.06 6.48
N LEU A 571 -9.61 -3.86 7.25
CA LEU A 571 -9.48 -4.40 8.60
C LEU A 571 -10.00 -3.39 9.65
N GLU A 572 -10.11 -3.86 10.90
CA GLU A 572 -10.47 -3.05 12.06
C GLU A 572 -9.96 -3.73 13.34
N PHE A 573 -9.57 -2.90 14.31
CA PHE A 573 -8.93 -3.33 15.56
C PHE A 573 -9.52 -2.54 16.73
N ASP A 574 -9.47 -3.10 17.93
CA ASP A 574 -9.86 -2.38 19.14
C ASP A 574 -8.94 -1.18 19.37
N SER A 575 -7.63 -1.43 19.30
CA SER A 575 -6.57 -0.46 19.53
C SER A 575 -5.59 -0.43 18.35
N VAL A 576 -5.25 0.78 17.90
CA VAL A 576 -4.33 1.00 16.78
C VAL A 576 -3.22 1.96 17.18
N PHE A 577 -1.99 1.55 16.90
CA PHE A 577 -0.76 2.31 17.10
C PHE A 577 -0.19 2.65 15.72
N ILE A 578 0.03 3.93 15.41
CA ILE A 578 0.56 4.37 14.11
C ILE A 578 1.89 5.07 14.34
N SER A 579 2.97 4.46 13.84
CA SER A 579 4.35 4.91 14.07
C SER A 579 4.90 5.75 12.90
N GLY A 580 5.73 6.73 13.22
CA GLY A 580 6.50 7.51 12.25
C GLY A 580 5.74 8.65 11.59
N TRP A 581 5.02 9.47 12.35
CA TRP A 581 4.38 10.70 11.88
C TRP A 581 5.39 11.85 11.68
N GLU A 582 6.31 11.66 10.74
CA GLU A 582 7.44 12.55 10.46
C GLU A 582 7.45 12.96 8.99
N GLN A 583 7.86 14.20 8.69
CA GLN A 583 8.02 14.63 7.31
C GLN A 583 9.09 13.80 6.59
N GLY A 584 8.80 13.40 5.35
CA GLY A 584 9.66 12.53 4.55
C GLY A 584 9.43 11.04 4.82
N LEU A 585 8.93 10.66 6.00
CA LEU A 585 8.48 9.30 6.30
C LEU A 585 6.97 9.15 6.06
N PHE A 586 6.15 9.94 6.77
CA PHE A 586 4.71 10.01 6.60
C PHE A 586 4.19 11.45 6.80
N PRO A 587 3.96 12.22 5.73
CA PRO A 587 3.91 11.81 4.32
C PRO A 587 5.28 11.37 3.77
N HIS A 588 5.26 10.36 2.91
CA HIS A 588 6.47 9.84 2.28
C HIS A 588 7.11 10.88 1.35
N GLN A 589 8.43 11.02 1.38
CA GLN A 589 9.18 12.04 0.62
C GLN A 589 8.80 12.08 -0.86
N ARG A 590 8.65 10.92 -1.48
CA ARG A 590 8.25 10.82 -2.89
C ARG A 590 6.89 11.46 -3.19
N SER A 591 5.91 11.27 -2.30
CA SER A 591 4.58 11.87 -2.47
C SER A 591 4.64 13.40 -2.32
N LEU A 592 5.57 13.90 -1.50
CA LEU A 592 5.86 15.34 -1.44
C LEU A 592 6.45 15.84 -2.76
N ASP A 593 7.45 15.12 -3.29
CA ASP A 593 8.11 15.49 -4.55
C ASP A 593 7.15 15.43 -5.76
N GLU A 594 6.22 14.47 -5.78
CA GLU A 594 5.19 14.29 -6.81
C GLU A 594 3.95 15.18 -6.60
N GLY A 595 3.84 15.87 -5.45
CA GLY A 595 2.69 16.69 -5.09
C GLY A 595 1.42 15.92 -4.71
N ASP A 596 1.50 14.60 -4.50
CA ASP A 596 0.38 13.74 -4.09
C ASP A 596 0.20 13.73 -2.56
N ILE A 597 -0.02 14.92 -2.00
CA ILE A 597 -0.27 15.08 -0.57
C ILE A 597 -1.65 14.55 -0.16
N GLU A 598 -2.64 14.66 -1.05
CA GLU A 598 -4.00 14.21 -0.78
C GLU A 598 -4.08 12.68 -0.68
N GLY A 599 -3.30 11.95 -1.49
CA GLY A 599 -3.19 10.50 -1.41
C GLY A 599 -2.63 10.02 -0.06
N GLU A 600 -1.55 10.62 0.41
CA GLU A 600 -0.98 10.31 1.73
C GLU A 600 -1.95 10.70 2.87
N ARG A 601 -2.73 11.77 2.71
CA ARG A 601 -3.76 12.16 3.67
C ARG A 601 -4.93 11.15 3.73
N ARG A 602 -5.35 10.61 2.57
CA ARG A 602 -6.32 9.50 2.52
C ARG A 602 -5.76 8.25 3.20
N LEU A 603 -4.46 7.98 3.05
CA LEU A 603 -3.80 6.87 3.74
C LEU A 603 -3.82 7.05 5.27
N ALA A 604 -3.56 8.27 5.76
CA ALA A 604 -3.65 8.62 7.18
C ALA A 604 -5.08 8.47 7.72
N TYR A 605 -6.06 8.98 6.97
CA TYR A 605 -7.48 8.80 7.26
C TYR A 605 -7.87 7.31 7.36
N VAL A 606 -7.41 6.48 6.42
CA VAL A 606 -7.64 5.02 6.47
C VAL A 606 -7.05 4.43 7.75
N GLY A 607 -5.81 4.79 8.10
CA GLY A 607 -5.11 4.32 9.30
C GLY A 607 -5.87 4.64 10.59
N ILE A 608 -6.23 5.91 10.80
CA ILE A 608 -6.97 6.37 12.00
C ILE A 608 -8.33 5.66 12.10
N THR A 609 -9.05 5.53 10.98
CA THR A 609 -10.39 4.91 10.96
C THR A 609 -10.38 3.36 11.06
N ARG A 610 -9.21 2.74 11.27
CA ARG A 610 -9.12 1.31 11.62
C ARG A 610 -9.38 1.08 13.11
N ALA A 611 -9.16 2.08 13.95
CA ALA A 611 -9.34 2.02 15.40
C ALA A 611 -10.83 2.03 15.78
N ARG A 612 -11.23 1.15 16.70
CA ARG A 612 -12.57 1.16 17.30
C ARG A 612 -12.60 2.04 18.55
N ASN A 613 -11.64 1.86 19.46
CA ASN A 613 -11.66 2.47 20.79
C ASN A 613 -10.42 3.31 21.08
N ASN A 614 -9.21 2.79 20.83
CA ASN A 614 -7.95 3.49 21.13
C ASN A 614 -7.15 3.76 19.86
N CYS A 615 -6.67 4.99 19.70
CA CYS A 615 -5.82 5.39 18.59
C CYS A 615 -4.63 6.20 19.12
N HIS A 616 -3.43 5.72 18.85
CA HIS A 616 -2.18 6.32 19.29
C HIS A 616 -1.32 6.63 18.07
N LEU A 617 -0.88 7.88 17.97
CA LEU A 617 0.00 8.38 16.91
C LEU A 617 1.36 8.68 17.53
N PHE A 618 2.45 8.30 16.86
CA PHE A 618 3.79 8.48 17.38
C PHE A 618 4.67 9.27 16.43
N TYR A 619 5.39 10.24 17.00
CA TYR A 619 6.37 11.08 16.34
C TYR A 619 7.68 11.05 17.14
N ALA A 620 8.80 10.79 16.46
CA ALA A 620 10.13 10.87 17.03
C ALA A 620 10.89 12.04 16.40
N ILE A 621 11.51 12.88 17.22
CA ILE A 621 12.29 14.04 16.75
C ILE A 621 13.53 13.61 15.98
N ASP A 622 14.26 12.65 16.55
CA ASP A 622 15.48 12.10 15.98
C ASP A 622 15.24 10.64 15.57
N ARG A 623 14.72 10.43 14.36
CA ARG A 623 14.76 9.10 13.75
C ARG A 623 16.10 8.91 13.05
N ARG A 624 16.87 7.92 13.52
CA ARG A 624 18.01 7.41 12.74
C ARG A 624 17.50 6.73 11.48
N ASN A 625 17.33 7.51 10.41
CA ASN A 625 17.16 6.96 9.08
C ASN A 625 18.51 6.43 8.59
N HIS A 626 18.62 5.12 8.52
CA HIS A 626 19.80 4.42 8.00
C HIS A 626 20.13 4.78 6.54
N HIS A 627 19.21 5.45 5.82
CA HIS A 627 19.38 5.90 4.44
C HIS A 627 20.48 6.94 4.20
N TYR A 628 20.81 7.77 5.19
CA TYR A 628 21.65 8.95 4.95
C TYR A 628 22.92 9.05 5.82
N HIS A 629 23.18 8.11 6.73
CA HIS A 629 24.31 8.17 7.67
C HIS A 629 24.45 9.52 8.41
N GLN A 630 23.37 10.30 8.50
CA GLN A 630 23.29 11.59 9.19
C GLN A 630 22.04 11.59 10.08
N GLN A 631 22.19 12.01 11.33
CA GLN A 631 21.06 12.39 12.18
C GLN A 631 20.41 13.62 11.53
N TYR A 632 19.19 13.49 11.06
CA TYR A 632 18.36 14.64 10.71
C TYR A 632 17.32 14.79 11.81
N GLN A 633 17.17 16.01 12.34
CA GLN A 633 15.95 16.40 13.03
C GLN A 633 14.81 16.25 12.04
N CYS A 634 13.89 15.34 12.32
CA CYS A 634 12.74 15.09 11.47
C CYS A 634 11.69 16.13 11.85
N ALA A 635 11.24 16.95 10.90
CA ALA A 635 10.10 17.83 11.16
C ALA A 635 8.84 16.99 11.43
N PRO A 636 7.94 17.43 12.33
CA PRO A 636 6.69 16.72 12.58
C PRO A 636 5.85 16.68 11.31
N SER A 637 5.16 15.56 11.10
CA SER A 637 4.23 15.44 9.97
C SER A 637 3.21 16.57 10.00
N GLN A 638 3.06 17.27 8.87
CA GLN A 638 2.00 18.27 8.72
C GLN A 638 0.60 17.74 9.05
N PHE A 639 0.38 16.42 8.89
CA PHE A 639 -0.91 15.81 9.21
C PHE A 639 -1.25 15.88 10.69
N LEU A 640 -0.25 15.92 11.59
CA LEU A 640 -0.47 16.12 13.02
C LEU A 640 -1.12 17.48 13.29
N LEU A 641 -0.66 18.54 12.60
CA LEU A 641 -1.23 19.88 12.69
C LEU A 641 -2.66 19.92 12.16
N GLU A 642 -2.91 19.24 11.04
CA GLU A 642 -4.21 19.22 10.37
C GLU A 642 -5.28 18.48 11.17
N LEU A 643 -4.91 17.43 11.91
CA LEU A 643 -5.84 16.61 12.71
C LEU A 643 -6.03 17.11 14.14
N TYR A 644 -5.11 17.95 14.65
CA TYR A 644 -5.11 18.37 16.05
C TYR A 644 -6.34 19.19 16.40
N HIS A 645 -7.04 18.76 17.47
CA HIS A 645 -8.10 19.53 18.10
C HIS A 645 -8.18 19.14 19.58
N PRO A 646 -8.08 20.10 20.53
CA PRO A 646 -7.92 19.79 21.96
C PRO A 646 -9.09 19.00 22.56
N ASP A 647 -10.30 19.11 22.01
CA ASP A 647 -11.45 18.33 22.47
C ASP A 647 -11.37 16.84 22.12
N HIS A 648 -10.51 16.46 21.18
CA HIS A 648 -10.50 15.11 20.60
C HIS A 648 -9.13 14.47 20.56
N VAL A 649 -8.09 15.26 20.68
CA VAL A 649 -6.69 14.87 20.66
C VAL A 649 -6.04 15.31 21.96
N GLU A 650 -5.22 14.43 22.51
CA GLU A 650 -4.37 14.67 23.67
C GLU A 650 -2.91 14.51 23.23
N GLU A 651 -2.09 15.51 23.52
CA GLU A 651 -0.64 15.45 23.29
C GLU A 651 0.05 14.95 24.56
N ILE A 652 0.93 13.97 24.40
CA ILE A 652 1.72 13.36 25.47
C ILE A 652 3.18 13.51 25.09
N ILE A 653 3.80 14.50 25.73
CA ILE A 653 5.23 14.72 25.70
C ILE A 653 5.83 13.87 26.81
N HIS A 654 6.80 13.02 26.48
CA HIS A 654 7.43 12.13 27.44
C HIS A 654 8.73 12.73 27.98
N ASP A 655 9.13 12.27 29.18
CA ASP A 655 10.30 12.79 29.90
C ASP A 655 11.65 12.36 29.28
N ASP A 656 11.64 11.49 28.26
CA ASP A 656 12.83 10.99 27.58
C ASP A 656 13.46 12.02 26.63
N ILE A 657 12.86 13.20 26.50
CA ILE A 657 13.45 14.24 25.69
C ILE A 657 14.58 14.96 26.43
N GLU A 658 15.79 14.79 25.90
CA GLU A 658 16.97 15.55 26.26
C GLU A 658 16.89 16.98 25.69
N GLY A 659 16.62 17.95 26.55
CA GLY A 659 16.43 19.36 26.20
C GLY A 659 15.16 19.92 26.85
N ASN A 660 14.99 21.24 26.89
CA ASN A 660 13.68 21.80 27.27
C ASN A 660 12.66 21.38 26.20
N PHE A 661 11.72 20.47 26.50
CA PHE A 661 10.63 20.19 25.56
C PHE A 661 9.61 21.32 25.43
N SER A 662 9.65 22.30 26.34
CA SER A 662 9.00 23.60 26.10
C SER A 662 9.58 24.34 24.89
N ASP A 663 10.74 23.89 24.44
CA ASP A 663 11.61 24.42 23.40
C ASP A 663 11.88 23.38 22.29
N HIS A 664 10.83 22.70 21.79
CA HIS A 664 10.87 22.02 20.48
C HIS A 664 9.78 22.45 19.50
N TRP A 665 8.80 23.23 19.97
CA TRP A 665 8.11 24.23 19.15
C TRP A 665 8.90 25.55 19.12
N ASN A 666 9.77 25.78 20.10
CA ASN A 666 10.66 26.94 20.22
C ASN A 666 12.11 26.45 20.00
N ASP A 667 12.91 27.17 19.24
CA ASP A 667 14.38 27.13 19.28
C ASP A 667 15.13 26.02 18.49
N SER A 668 15.35 26.33 17.22
CA SER A 668 16.58 25.95 16.53
C SER A 668 17.53 27.15 16.45
N SER A 669 18.03 27.67 17.57
CA SER A 669 19.25 28.47 17.61
C SER A 669 19.70 28.83 19.02
N GLU A 670 20.61 28.06 19.60
CA GLU A 670 21.66 28.67 20.42
C GLU A 670 23.04 28.17 19.99
N GLN A 671 23.82 29.09 19.43
CA GLN A 671 25.01 29.58 20.12
C GLN A 671 25.62 30.73 19.32
N ASP A 672 25.26 31.97 19.69
CA ASP A 672 26.29 32.90 20.13
C ASP A 672 25.70 33.99 21.03
N HIS A 673 26.42 34.31 22.09
CA HIS A 673 25.97 35.18 23.17
C HIS A 673 25.74 36.63 22.74
N SER A 674 24.80 37.25 23.47
CA SER A 674 24.54 38.69 23.67
C SER A 674 23.54 39.36 22.71
N ILE A 675 22.28 39.45 23.15
CA ILE A 675 21.42 40.66 23.14
C ILE A 675 20.15 40.33 23.96
N GLU A 676 19.92 41.09 25.03
CA GLU A 676 18.73 40.97 25.88
C GLU A 676 17.42 41.32 25.13
N LYS A 677 16.37 40.51 25.38
CA LYS A 677 14.93 40.86 25.45
C LYS A 677 14.31 41.66 24.28
N MET A 678 13.62 40.96 23.36
CA MET A 678 12.50 41.57 22.60
C MET A 678 11.36 40.64 22.16
N VAL A 679 11.29 39.37 22.61
CA VAL A 679 10.29 38.38 22.13
C VAL A 679 8.90 38.52 22.81
N ALA A 680 8.69 39.47 23.73
CA ALA A 680 7.46 39.53 24.54
C ALA A 680 6.28 40.37 23.98
N ARG A 681 6.18 40.71 22.67
CA ARG A 681 5.30 41.84 22.25
C ARG A 681 4.25 41.66 21.15
N LEU A 682 4.14 40.53 20.44
CA LEU A 682 3.12 40.36 19.39
C LEU A 682 2.08 39.27 19.74
N LYS A 683 0.80 39.58 19.52
CA LYS A 683 -0.35 38.67 19.72
C LYS A 683 -1.28 38.74 18.51
N ALA A 684 -2.09 37.68 18.32
CA ALA A 684 -3.18 37.70 17.36
C ALA A 684 -4.10 38.92 17.62
N GLY A 685 -4.46 39.62 16.54
CA GLY A 685 -5.19 40.89 16.56
C GLY A 685 -4.30 42.14 16.55
N ASN A 686 -2.98 42.03 16.70
CA ASN A 686 -2.10 43.20 16.61
C ASN A 686 -1.92 43.67 15.16
N ARG A 687 -1.87 45.00 14.99
CA ARG A 687 -1.57 45.67 13.71
C ARG A 687 -0.06 45.75 13.49
N VAL A 688 0.38 45.33 12.31
CA VAL A 688 1.80 45.20 11.99
C VAL A 688 2.11 45.70 10.58
N LYS A 689 3.36 46.08 10.31
CA LYS A 689 3.85 46.62 9.03
C LYS A 689 5.04 45.82 8.52
N HIS A 690 4.94 45.30 7.29
CA HIS A 690 6.04 44.70 6.56
C HIS A 690 6.54 45.66 5.48
N THR A 691 7.85 45.72 5.26
CA THR A 691 8.47 46.65 4.30
C THR A 691 8.04 46.43 2.84
N GLN A 692 7.73 45.18 2.48
CA GLN A 692 7.30 44.79 1.13
C GLN A 692 5.78 44.67 0.97
N PHE A 693 5.06 44.23 2.01
CA PHE A 693 3.64 43.85 1.93
C PHE A 693 2.69 44.87 2.59
N GLY A 694 3.24 45.94 3.18
CA GLY A 694 2.41 47.00 3.77
C GLY A 694 1.90 46.65 5.16
N GLU A 695 0.73 47.17 5.51
CA GLU A 695 0.14 47.02 6.85
C GLU A 695 -0.88 45.87 6.87
N GLY A 696 -0.92 45.11 7.96
CA GLY A 696 -1.77 43.93 8.10
C GLY A 696 -2.11 43.61 9.55
N THR A 697 -2.96 42.62 9.74
CA THR A 697 -3.40 42.13 11.05
C THR A 697 -2.85 40.73 11.29
N VAL A 698 -2.21 40.53 12.44
CA VAL A 698 -1.71 39.21 12.83
C VAL A 698 -2.89 38.31 13.16
N LEU A 699 -3.09 37.26 12.37
CA LEU A 699 -4.12 36.25 12.64
C LEU A 699 -3.62 35.20 13.63
N PHE A 700 -2.35 34.85 13.53
CA PHE A 700 -1.72 33.82 14.35
C PHE A 700 -0.22 34.09 14.50
N VAL A 701 0.34 33.76 15.67
CA VAL A 701 1.77 33.87 15.98
C VAL A 701 2.25 32.48 16.36
N ALA A 702 3.25 31.97 15.63
CA ALA A 702 4.00 30.77 15.99
C ALA A 702 5.50 31.09 15.88
N ASP A 703 6.17 31.13 17.02
CA ASP A 703 7.60 31.40 17.16
C ASP A 703 8.00 32.75 16.53
N ASN A 704 9.03 32.74 15.67
CA ASN A 704 9.43 33.90 14.87
C ASN A 704 8.59 34.06 13.61
N THR A 705 7.54 33.26 13.38
CA THR A 705 6.72 33.37 12.17
C THR A 705 5.30 33.81 12.51
N ILE A 706 4.90 34.93 11.94
CA ILE A 706 3.55 35.47 12.08
C ILE A 706 2.79 35.26 10.78
N TYR A 707 1.55 34.77 10.94
CA TYR A 707 0.59 34.71 9.86
C TYR A 707 -0.19 36.02 9.86
N VAL A 708 0.03 36.83 8.83
CA VAL A 708 -0.53 38.17 8.70
C VAL A 708 -1.44 38.21 7.48
N GLU A 709 -2.65 38.70 7.69
CA GLU A 709 -3.54 39.11 6.61
C GLU A 709 -3.31 40.61 6.35
N PHE A 710 -2.83 40.94 5.16
CA PHE A 710 -2.54 42.31 4.74
C PHE A 710 -3.81 43.02 4.25
N ASP A 711 -3.84 44.35 4.33
CA ASP A 711 -5.02 45.16 3.99
C ASP A 711 -5.45 45.04 2.52
N ASP A 712 -4.60 44.49 1.65
CA ASP A 712 -4.90 44.18 0.25
C ASP A 712 -5.58 42.82 0.04
N GLY A 713 -5.75 42.02 1.11
CA GLY A 713 -6.45 40.74 1.13
C GLY A 713 -5.55 39.51 0.94
N GLU A 714 -4.23 39.67 0.79
CA GLU A 714 -3.29 38.54 0.76
C GLU A 714 -2.86 38.14 2.18
N SER A 715 -2.62 36.85 2.39
CA SER A 715 -2.11 36.31 3.65
C SER A 715 -0.76 35.64 3.45
N GLN A 716 0.20 35.94 4.32
CA GLN A 716 1.58 35.43 4.21
C GLN A 716 2.10 34.97 5.57
N TYR A 717 2.92 33.92 5.54
CA TYR A 717 3.76 33.52 6.67
C TYR A 717 5.06 34.31 6.59
N LEU A 718 5.32 35.14 7.60
CA LEU A 718 6.44 36.06 7.60
C LEU A 718 7.21 35.98 8.91
N LEU A 719 8.53 36.18 8.84
CA LEU A 719 9.31 36.27 10.06
C LEU A 719 8.97 37.56 10.83
N ASP A 720 8.79 37.47 12.13
CA ASP A 720 8.46 38.58 13.04
C ASP A 720 9.52 39.69 13.01
N SER A 721 10.78 39.31 12.81
CA SER A 721 11.92 40.21 12.61
C SER A 721 11.78 41.13 11.38
N LEU A 722 10.96 40.75 10.40
CA LEU A 722 10.71 41.53 9.19
C LEU A 722 9.53 42.50 9.33
N ILE A 723 8.93 42.55 10.51
CA ILE A 723 7.64 43.18 10.75
C ILE A 723 7.70 44.14 11.94
N GLN A 724 7.15 45.35 11.78
CA GLN A 724 7.06 46.36 12.84
C GLN A 724 5.64 46.47 13.38
N LYS A 725 5.47 46.35 14.71
CA LYS A 725 4.19 46.61 15.39
C LYS A 725 3.81 48.08 15.26
N ILE A 726 2.59 48.37 14.81
CA ILE A 726 2.14 49.76 14.57
C ILE A 726 1.44 50.35 15.82
N SER A 727 0.82 49.52 16.67
CA SER A 727 0.21 49.92 17.95
C SER A 727 -0.30 48.72 18.76
N ASP A 728 -0.54 48.89 20.08
CA ASP A 728 -1.18 47.92 20.98
C ASP A 728 -2.70 47.83 20.78
#